data_AF-A0A7G8QPC2-F1
#
_entry.id   AF-A0A7G8QPC2-F1
#
_cell.length_a   1.000
_cell.length_b   1.000
_cell.length_c   1.000
_cell.angle_alpha   90.00
_cell.angle_beta   90.00
_cell.angle_gamma   90.00
#
_symmetry.space_group_name_H-M   'P 1'
#
loop_
_entity.id
_entity.type
_entity.pdbx_description
1 polymer ?
#
loop_
_entity_poly.entity_id
_entity_poly.type
_entity_poly.pdbx_seq_one_letter_code
_entity_poly.pdbx_strand_id
1 'polypeptide(L)'
;MCALRSASPGRVDGQAKVKGTAIYGDDITLPGMLFGVCRYADIPAGKIEQLDLDEALAVDGVVKIATWQDIPGESVVGVIVKDYLPIIKDEVVFHGDVIAVVAATTYEAACEAADKIRVRYTPYTPLTDIEQALAPDARRIHPERSDNIAAHHHTLKGDIDKGFAEARHVLEREYEVGFQEHAYIEPEVVLSWLDPTDGSLIISGSIQNPHRVRGFVAKFMGCPQSMINIKRAVMGGSFGGKDDVIDHLACRSALLTRLTGRPVKFTYTREQSIIESCKRHPYKMKYKVGLNEAGHIVAMKVTILADSGGYAASSPFVTWRSSVQAAGPYRIPNVHIDVKAVYTNNSYTSAMRGFGSPQVVYAHESLMDEIADYLNMSPVTLREINALRQGDTSITGQVFDKHTVSAIEVLKKASSSAEFMAKRQRYHLLNQQGGVWRYGIGLALSYRGCSIGAEGVDTSTALIQVNEDGSVNIATSVSENGQGLQTTMSLIAAQAFGIDLAEIHFSEPPTSVIGDGGSTAATRGTMVGGGAILDAAEKIKQRILSVVGDTIGTEELADTLWQDGLIINKHDPRQQMDFKTAVNKTKWASVSLTEYGWFVPPPIHWDEEKGCGSPYFTWVYGCQVAEVRVNTSTGKTDLLHVTAAHDVGRILNPVGFEGQVCGGIAQGFGYALLEDFNIEHGQVKSENFDSYLLPTIKDIPRMTVIGVENPDIAGPMGAKGIGEPATELAAAAINNAVSFALGTRFNKLPLTLEQVILGYNLKKPARQSELMIEADNKKQVLRLTDVEVVRPQSLEQALTLLAQEGVTAIAGGTDVIVQGRLQTRPMKLVDISRLPELIGITEDPHTHEVMIGAAMAFNRITEHPLLRERYPLLVQACHTVGSHQIRNRATIGGNIVNAAPCGDSLPPAILYDASIELRSLHGVRRMALSEFVLSGYKTQRQADELLTKVILPPPARPHAAGFYHQLGRRNALNITRQSLSALMEFDSDGTVSYCRLVDGALFSKPQRLLDVERCLTGHVLNSDTVESACEVLDKLIYAAIGKRWSAAYKQPVFISMFRDMMAQAQLAHGK
;
A
#
# COMPACT_ATOMS: atom_id res chain seq x y z
N MET A 1 8.15 -38.04 2.37
CA MET A 1 7.28 -36.83 2.37
C MET A 1 5.84 -37.31 2.48
N CYS A 2 5.20 -37.19 3.64
CA CYS A 2 3.81 -37.63 3.82
C CYS A 2 2.90 -36.65 4.58
N ALA A 3 3.40 -35.55 5.14
CA ALA A 3 2.55 -34.56 5.83
C ALA A 3 1.75 -33.64 4.88
N LEU A 4 1.73 -33.91 3.57
CA LEU A 4 1.00 -33.13 2.56
C LEU A 4 -0.07 -33.99 1.89
N ARG A 5 -1.05 -34.50 2.65
CA ARG A 5 -2.26 -35.13 2.05
C ARG A 5 -3.05 -34.15 1.17
N SER A 6 -2.82 -32.85 1.34
CA SER A 6 -3.03 -31.85 0.30
C SER A 6 -1.68 -31.21 -0.01
N ALA A 7 -1.27 -31.14 -1.28
CA ALA A 7 -0.02 -30.51 -1.71
C ALA A 7 0.01 -28.98 -1.46
N SER A 8 -1.04 -28.41 -0.83
CA SER A 8 -1.25 -26.98 -0.65
C SER A 8 -2.28 -26.71 0.46
N PRO A 9 -1.93 -26.90 1.74
CA PRO A 9 -2.86 -26.60 2.82
C PRO A 9 -3.17 -25.09 2.85
N GLY A 10 -4.46 -24.77 3.02
CA GLY A 10 -4.87 -23.40 3.31
C GLY A 10 -4.29 -22.92 4.64
N ARG A 11 -4.35 -21.61 4.90
CA ARG A 11 -3.83 -21.06 6.15
C ARG A 11 -4.59 -21.62 7.36
N VAL A 12 -3.85 -21.96 8.42
CA VAL A 12 -4.43 -22.47 9.68
C VAL A 12 -5.37 -21.45 10.36
N ASP A 13 -5.11 -20.15 10.16
CA ASP A 13 -5.92 -19.04 10.64
C ASP A 13 -6.96 -18.53 9.60
N GLY A 14 -7.04 -19.17 8.43
CA GLY A 14 -7.84 -18.69 7.29
C GLY A 14 -9.34 -18.74 7.53
N GLN A 15 -9.84 -19.80 8.18
CA GLN A 15 -11.28 -19.96 8.45
C GLN A 15 -11.81 -18.86 9.37
N ALA A 16 -11.06 -18.50 10.41
CA ALA A 16 -11.46 -17.45 11.34
C ALA A 16 -11.58 -16.09 10.64
N LYS A 17 -10.67 -15.79 9.69
CA LYS A 17 -10.70 -14.54 8.90
C LYS A 17 -11.89 -14.48 7.96
N VAL A 18 -12.17 -15.56 7.23
CA VAL A 18 -13.30 -15.60 6.28
C VAL A 18 -14.66 -15.52 7.00
N LYS A 19 -14.77 -16.11 8.19
CA LYS A 19 -16.01 -16.08 8.99
C LYS A 19 -16.18 -14.80 9.83
N GLY A 20 -15.15 -13.95 9.90
CA GLY A 20 -15.16 -12.77 10.78
C GLY A 20 -15.09 -13.10 12.27
N THR A 21 -14.53 -14.25 12.64
CA THR A 21 -14.35 -14.67 14.04
C THR A 21 -12.91 -14.49 14.54
N ALA A 22 -11.99 -14.06 13.67
CA ALA A 22 -10.65 -13.63 14.07
C ALA A 22 -10.77 -12.31 14.85
N ILE A 23 -10.13 -12.22 16.02
CA ILE A 23 -10.21 -11.07 16.92
C ILE A 23 -9.00 -10.15 16.69
N TYR A 24 -9.24 -9.01 16.06
CA TYR A 24 -8.26 -7.94 15.85
C TYR A 24 -8.20 -7.01 17.06
N GLY A 25 -7.26 -6.05 17.07
CA GLY A 25 -7.06 -5.17 18.23
C GLY A 25 -8.30 -4.38 18.61
N ASP A 26 -9.06 -3.88 17.63
CA ASP A 26 -10.22 -3.03 17.89
C ASP A 26 -11.47 -3.82 18.34
N ASP A 27 -11.53 -5.11 18.01
CA ASP A 27 -12.62 -6.02 18.42
C ASP A 27 -12.60 -6.28 19.93
N ILE A 28 -11.45 -6.02 20.59
CA ILE A 28 -11.31 -6.20 22.03
C ILE A 28 -12.01 -5.06 22.78
N THR A 29 -12.92 -5.44 23.67
CA THR A 29 -13.63 -4.51 24.56
C THR A 29 -13.54 -5.00 26.00
N LEU A 30 -13.37 -4.07 26.94
CA LEU A 30 -13.34 -4.35 28.37
C LEU A 30 -14.38 -3.48 29.11
N PRO A 31 -15.02 -4.00 30.17
CA PRO A 31 -15.92 -3.20 30.99
C PRO A 31 -15.25 -1.95 31.56
N GLY A 32 -15.93 -0.81 31.48
CA GLY A 32 -15.43 0.47 32.03
C GLY A 32 -14.21 1.05 31.29
N MET A 33 -13.85 0.52 30.13
CA MET A 33 -12.79 1.04 29.26
C MET A 33 -13.04 2.50 28.84
N LEU A 34 -11.96 3.27 28.70
CA LEU A 34 -11.93 4.64 28.19
C LEU A 34 -11.39 4.66 26.76
N PHE A 35 -11.76 5.71 26.04
CA PHE A 35 -11.29 5.99 24.69
C PHE A 35 -10.16 7.01 24.73
N GLY A 36 -9.01 6.62 24.18
CA GLY A 36 -7.80 7.41 24.06
C GLY A 36 -7.74 8.16 22.72
N VAL A 37 -7.45 9.45 22.76
CA VAL A 37 -7.25 10.30 21.57
C VAL A 37 -6.01 11.19 21.74
N CYS A 38 -5.24 11.37 20.68
CA CYS A 38 -4.07 12.25 20.64
C CYS A 38 -4.46 13.69 20.24
N ARG A 39 -3.81 14.68 20.85
CA ARG A 39 -3.70 16.06 20.35
C ARG A 39 -2.39 16.18 19.57
N TYR A 40 -2.46 16.33 18.26
CA TYR A 40 -1.30 16.52 17.38
C TYR A 40 -0.83 17.98 17.36
N ALA A 41 0.33 18.24 16.75
CA ALA A 41 0.80 19.59 16.51
C ALA A 41 0.06 20.25 15.33
N ASP A 42 -0.16 21.57 15.42
CA ASP A 42 -0.87 22.34 14.37
C ASP A 42 0.07 22.88 13.27
N ILE A 43 1.37 22.78 13.53
CA ILE A 43 2.46 23.25 12.68
C ILE A 43 3.46 22.11 12.42
N PRO A 44 4.22 22.15 11.32
CA PRO A 44 5.23 21.13 11.03
C PRO A 44 6.59 21.40 11.68
N ALA A 45 6.85 22.63 12.14
CA ALA A 45 8.10 23.01 12.80
C ALA A 45 7.92 24.26 13.66
N GLY A 46 8.38 24.24 14.91
CA GLY A 46 8.31 25.42 15.80
C GLY A 46 8.52 25.10 17.27
N LYS A 47 8.26 26.08 18.13
CA LYS A 47 8.25 25.94 19.60
C LYS A 47 6.85 26.03 20.16
N ILE A 48 6.61 25.28 21.25
CA ILE A 48 5.41 25.40 22.08
C ILE A 48 5.68 26.44 23.17
N GLU A 49 4.96 27.56 23.13
CA GLU A 49 5.09 28.65 24.12
C GLU A 49 4.15 28.45 25.31
N GLN A 50 2.93 27.97 25.03
CA GLN A 50 1.88 27.82 26.03
C GLN A 50 0.92 26.69 25.63
N LEU A 51 0.49 25.92 26.61
CA LEU A 51 -0.53 24.88 26.52
C LEU A 51 -1.64 25.19 27.53
N ASP A 52 -2.88 25.29 27.07
CA ASP A 52 -4.08 25.54 27.88
C ASP A 52 -5.08 24.38 27.70
N LEU A 53 -5.49 23.81 28.83
CA LEU A 53 -6.34 22.63 28.93
C LEU A 53 -7.73 22.91 29.51
N ASP A 54 -8.02 24.15 29.92
CA ASP A 54 -9.18 24.46 30.77
C ASP A 54 -10.51 24.11 30.10
N GLU A 55 -10.70 24.49 28.84
CA GLU A 55 -11.91 24.16 28.08
C GLU A 55 -12.04 22.66 27.77
N ALA A 56 -10.90 21.97 27.59
CA ALA A 56 -10.86 20.54 27.31
C ALA A 56 -11.22 19.71 28.55
N LEU A 57 -10.75 20.12 29.73
CA LEU A 57 -11.08 19.50 31.02
C LEU A 57 -12.56 19.66 31.40
N ALA A 58 -13.22 20.70 30.89
CA ALA A 58 -14.63 20.97 31.14
C ALA A 58 -15.60 20.17 30.24
N VAL A 59 -15.10 19.39 29.27
CA VAL A 59 -15.94 18.55 28.39
C VAL A 59 -16.51 17.37 29.19
N ASP A 60 -17.83 17.18 29.12
CA ASP A 60 -18.49 16.06 29.79
C ASP A 60 -17.97 14.71 29.27
N GLY A 61 -17.74 13.78 30.19
CA GLY A 61 -17.15 12.47 29.90
C GLY A 61 -15.61 12.43 29.85
N VAL A 62 -14.90 13.55 29.87
CA VAL A 62 -13.42 13.55 30.00
C VAL A 62 -13.02 13.07 31.39
N VAL A 63 -12.09 12.12 31.44
CA VAL A 63 -11.60 11.54 32.70
C VAL A 63 -10.19 12.06 33.02
N LYS A 64 -9.30 12.10 32.03
CA LYS A 64 -7.93 12.58 32.21
C LYS A 64 -7.36 13.10 30.90
N ILE A 65 -6.64 14.22 31.00
CA ILE A 65 -5.71 14.69 29.96
C ILE A 65 -4.31 14.55 30.54
N ALA A 66 -3.38 14.01 29.75
CA ALA A 66 -1.99 13.85 30.13
C ALA A 66 -1.06 14.55 29.12
N THR A 67 0.01 15.14 29.65
CA THR A 67 1.05 15.85 28.90
C THR A 67 2.42 15.23 29.17
N TRP A 68 3.48 15.81 28.61
CA TRP A 68 4.86 15.42 28.91
C TRP A 68 5.18 15.43 30.42
N GLN A 69 4.49 16.25 31.23
CA GLN A 69 4.72 16.37 32.67
C GLN A 69 4.23 15.17 33.48
N ASP A 70 3.28 14.40 32.94
CA ASP A 70 2.73 13.23 33.63
C ASP A 70 3.60 11.98 33.46
N ILE A 71 4.65 12.03 32.61
CA ILE A 71 5.52 10.88 32.30
C ILE A 71 6.37 10.53 33.53
N PRO A 72 6.25 9.30 34.09
CA PRO A 72 6.97 8.93 35.32
C PRO A 72 8.41 8.43 35.09
N GLY A 73 8.76 8.05 33.85
CA GLY A 73 10.08 7.51 33.48
C GLY A 73 10.83 8.34 32.44
N GLU A 74 11.45 7.67 31.47
CA GLU A 74 12.17 8.33 30.36
C GLU A 74 11.18 8.97 29.36
N SER A 75 11.26 10.29 29.17
CA SER A 75 10.39 11.02 28.22
C SER A 75 10.85 10.91 26.76
N VAL A 76 12.11 10.56 26.53
CA VAL A 76 12.70 10.38 25.19
C VAL A 76 13.02 8.90 25.00
N VAL A 77 12.46 8.31 23.96
CA VAL A 77 12.66 6.92 23.55
C VAL A 77 13.10 6.89 22.08
N GLY A 78 13.28 5.70 21.51
CA GLY A 78 13.57 5.57 20.08
C GLY A 78 14.13 4.20 19.74
N VAL A 79 13.93 3.81 18.48
CA VAL A 79 14.17 2.42 18.02
C VAL A 79 15.66 2.11 18.03
N ILE A 80 16.48 3.00 17.46
CA ILE A 80 17.95 2.88 17.37
C ILE A 80 18.58 4.10 18.04
N VAL A 81 18.25 5.28 17.54
CA VAL A 81 18.60 6.57 18.13
C VAL A 81 17.49 6.94 19.10
N LYS A 82 17.85 7.44 20.28
CA LYS A 82 16.89 7.90 21.29
C LYS A 82 16.56 9.38 21.07
N ASP A 83 15.76 9.67 20.06
CA ASP A 83 15.39 11.03 19.68
C ASP A 83 13.87 11.28 19.65
N TYR A 84 13.03 10.27 19.87
CA TYR A 84 11.58 10.37 19.75
C TYR A 84 10.89 10.63 21.08
N LEU A 85 9.99 11.61 21.13
CA LEU A 85 9.15 11.87 22.31
C LEU A 85 7.71 11.36 22.08
N PRO A 86 7.23 10.36 22.84
CA PRO A 86 5.84 9.91 22.71
C PRO A 86 4.84 11.03 22.99
N ILE A 87 5.18 11.99 23.86
CA ILE A 87 4.45 13.24 24.05
C ILE A 87 5.48 14.36 24.08
N ILE A 88 5.43 15.27 23.10
CA ILE A 88 6.41 16.35 22.95
C ILE A 88 6.19 17.44 24.01
N LYS A 89 7.28 18.14 24.32
CA LYS A 89 7.33 19.18 25.33
C LYS A 89 7.54 20.58 24.73
N ASP A 90 8.72 20.79 24.13
CA ASP A 90 9.24 22.12 23.83
C ASP A 90 9.20 22.44 22.33
N GLU A 91 9.64 21.52 21.48
CA GLU A 91 9.76 21.74 20.03
C GLU A 91 8.91 20.75 19.23
N VAL A 92 8.31 21.27 18.16
CA VAL A 92 7.65 20.50 17.11
C VAL A 92 8.66 20.31 15.98
N VAL A 93 8.94 19.07 15.61
CA VAL A 93 9.88 18.71 14.55
C VAL A 93 9.19 18.09 13.34
N PHE A 94 7.95 17.62 13.47
CA PHE A 94 7.10 17.26 12.33
C PHE A 94 5.61 17.38 12.66
N HIS A 95 4.76 17.44 11.64
CA HIS A 95 3.30 17.66 11.80
C HIS A 95 2.57 16.57 12.61
N GLY A 96 3.12 15.36 12.70
CA GLY A 96 2.53 14.26 13.46
C GLY A 96 2.95 14.19 14.93
N ASP A 97 3.71 15.17 15.43
CA ASP A 97 4.08 15.24 16.85
C ASP A 97 2.83 15.31 17.75
N VAL A 98 2.85 14.60 18.88
CA VAL A 98 1.74 14.54 19.83
C VAL A 98 2.04 15.39 21.06
N ILE A 99 1.19 16.38 21.34
CA ILE A 99 1.36 17.38 22.41
C ILE A 99 0.71 16.93 23.72
N ALA A 100 -0.43 16.25 23.62
CA ALA A 100 -1.19 15.75 24.76
C ALA A 100 -2.02 14.52 24.36
N VAL A 101 -2.48 13.77 25.35
CA VAL A 101 -3.39 12.64 25.15
C VAL A 101 -4.59 12.73 26.09
N VAL A 102 -5.76 12.36 25.60
CA VAL A 102 -7.05 12.47 26.28
C VAL A 102 -7.63 11.07 26.50
N ALA A 103 -8.13 10.79 27.70
CA ALA A 103 -8.98 9.64 28.01
C ALA A 103 -10.39 10.13 28.40
N ALA A 104 -11.41 9.63 27.71
CA ALA A 104 -12.82 9.93 27.99
C ALA A 104 -13.71 8.68 27.96
N THR A 105 -14.94 8.80 28.48
CA THR A 105 -15.93 7.71 28.55
C THR A 105 -16.55 7.37 27.20
N THR A 106 -16.50 8.28 26.24
CA THR A 106 -16.89 8.07 24.84
C THR A 106 -15.79 8.57 23.91
N TYR A 107 -15.77 8.05 22.69
CA TYR A 107 -14.80 8.51 21.69
C TYR A 107 -15.06 9.97 21.31
N GLU A 108 -16.33 10.36 21.19
CA GLU A 108 -16.77 11.72 20.85
C GLU A 108 -16.29 12.75 21.86
N ALA A 109 -16.40 12.47 23.16
CA ALA A 109 -15.92 13.35 24.22
C ALA A 109 -14.38 13.50 24.18
N ALA A 110 -13.66 12.41 23.93
CA ALA A 110 -12.20 12.46 23.78
C ALA A 110 -11.77 13.32 22.59
N CYS A 111 -12.49 13.24 21.48
CA CYS A 111 -12.27 14.04 20.28
C CYS A 111 -12.56 15.54 20.52
N GLU A 112 -13.71 15.85 21.13
CA GLU A 112 -14.09 17.23 21.45
C GLU A 112 -13.07 17.89 22.39
N ALA A 113 -12.61 17.16 23.40
CA ALA A 113 -11.61 17.66 24.33
C ALA A 113 -10.25 17.87 23.64
N ALA A 114 -9.80 16.95 22.78
CA ALA A 114 -8.57 17.14 22.01
C ALA A 114 -8.63 18.39 21.10
N ASP A 115 -9.79 18.72 20.54
CA ASP A 115 -9.99 19.95 19.75
C ASP A 115 -9.97 21.23 20.61
N LYS A 116 -10.39 21.15 21.88
CA LYS A 116 -10.45 22.28 22.82
C LYS A 116 -9.14 22.58 23.55
N ILE A 117 -8.13 21.73 23.41
CA ILE A 117 -6.77 22.02 23.91
C ILE A 117 -6.17 23.13 23.04
N ARG A 118 -5.88 24.28 23.66
CA ARG A 118 -5.32 25.45 22.96
C ARG A 118 -3.80 25.46 23.10
N VAL A 119 -3.10 25.61 21.98
CA VAL A 119 -1.64 25.65 21.93
C VAL A 119 -1.19 26.94 21.26
N ARG A 120 -0.26 27.66 21.90
CA ARG A 120 0.41 28.81 21.31
C ARG A 120 1.79 28.39 20.82
N TYR A 121 2.08 28.68 19.55
CA TYR A 121 3.36 28.33 18.93
C TYR A 121 4.15 29.56 18.50
N THR A 122 5.47 29.42 18.50
CA THR A 122 6.39 30.22 17.67
C THR A 122 6.79 29.37 16.46
N PRO A 123 6.21 29.60 15.27
CA PRO A 123 6.47 28.76 14.10
C PRO A 123 7.86 29.02 13.52
N TYR A 124 8.48 27.96 13.00
CA TYR A 124 9.71 28.04 12.22
C TYR A 124 9.43 27.80 10.75
N THR A 125 10.31 28.31 9.88
CA THR A 125 10.35 27.83 8.49
C THR A 125 10.75 26.34 8.50
N PRO A 126 9.92 25.45 7.94
CA PRO A 126 10.22 24.01 7.90
C PRO A 126 11.37 23.74 6.94
N LEU A 127 12.35 22.94 7.36
CA LEU A 127 13.41 22.43 6.51
C LEU A 127 12.94 21.13 5.85
N THR A 128 12.41 21.20 4.63
CA THR A 128 11.78 20.04 3.96
C THR A 128 12.56 19.52 2.76
N ASP A 129 13.66 20.17 2.39
CA ASP A 129 14.61 19.69 1.38
C ASP A 129 15.91 19.24 2.06
N ILE A 130 16.39 18.05 1.70
CA ILE A 130 17.56 17.42 2.32
C ILE A 130 18.87 18.17 2.03
N GLU A 131 19.00 18.84 0.89
CA GLU A 131 20.21 19.59 0.56
C GLU A 131 20.25 20.89 1.35
N GLN A 132 19.10 21.55 1.52
CA GLN A 132 18.96 22.70 2.42
C GLN A 132 19.22 22.31 3.88
N ALA A 133 18.74 21.14 4.34
CA ALA A 133 18.98 20.67 5.70
C ALA A 133 20.47 20.35 5.98
N LEU A 134 21.24 20.00 4.93
CA LEU A 134 22.68 19.76 5.00
C LEU A 134 23.54 21.02 4.89
N ALA A 135 22.96 22.19 4.58
CA ALA A 135 23.74 23.42 4.47
C ALA A 135 24.46 23.74 5.80
N PRO A 136 25.69 24.29 5.76
CA PRO A 136 26.47 24.57 6.98
C PRO A 136 25.74 25.46 8.00
N ASP A 137 24.91 26.38 7.52
CA ASP A 137 24.12 27.36 8.27
C ASP A 137 22.66 26.93 8.50
N ALA A 138 22.27 25.72 8.10
CA ALA A 138 20.93 25.20 8.31
C ALA A 138 20.60 25.08 9.80
N ARG A 139 19.37 25.46 10.18
CA ARG A 139 18.83 25.23 11.53
C ARG A 139 18.93 23.74 11.88
N ARG A 140 19.36 23.42 13.10
CA ARG A 140 19.33 22.05 13.62
C ARG A 140 17.89 21.68 13.98
N ILE A 141 17.43 20.53 13.49
CA ILE A 141 16.11 20.00 13.84
C ILE A 141 16.13 19.42 15.24
N HIS A 142 17.24 18.78 15.60
CA HIS A 142 17.55 18.30 16.95
C HIS A 142 18.68 19.18 17.52
N PRO A 143 18.38 20.18 18.37
CA PRO A 143 19.32 21.21 18.78
C PRO A 143 20.59 20.70 19.50
N GLU A 144 20.53 19.51 20.09
CA GLU A 144 21.63 18.86 20.78
C GLU A 144 22.66 18.21 19.84
N ARG A 145 22.36 18.11 18.54
CA ARG A 145 23.25 17.52 17.53
C ARG A 145 24.11 18.58 16.83
N SER A 146 25.28 18.14 16.35
CA SER A 146 26.21 19.00 15.58
C SER A 146 25.72 19.33 14.17
N ASP A 147 24.95 18.43 13.56
CA ASP A 147 24.42 18.52 12.21
C ASP A 147 23.03 17.87 12.10
N ASN A 148 22.44 17.92 10.90
CA ASN A 148 21.17 17.27 10.58
C ASN A 148 21.37 15.86 9.97
N ILE A 149 22.48 15.17 10.28
CA ILE A 149 22.72 13.81 9.79
C ILE A 149 22.27 12.80 10.86
N ALA A 150 21.25 12.02 10.53
CA ALA A 150 20.73 10.96 11.39
C ALA A 150 21.65 9.72 11.37
N ALA A 151 22.22 9.40 10.20
CA ALA A 151 23.16 8.31 10.01
C ALA A 151 24.03 8.55 8.76
N HIS A 152 25.25 8.03 8.79
CA HIS A 152 26.18 8.04 7.65
C HIS A 152 26.84 6.67 7.53
N HIS A 153 26.79 6.08 6.34
CA HIS A 153 27.42 4.80 6.03
C HIS A 153 28.21 4.91 4.73
N HIS A 154 29.25 4.11 4.62
CA HIS A 154 29.98 3.92 3.38
C HIS A 154 30.25 2.43 3.12
N THR A 155 30.58 2.10 1.88
CA THR A 155 31.05 0.77 1.45
C THR A 155 32.21 0.95 0.49
N LEU A 156 33.37 0.39 0.81
CA LEU A 156 34.59 0.47 -0.01
C LEU A 156 35.07 -0.92 -0.42
N LYS A 157 35.27 -1.12 -1.72
CA LYS A 157 35.88 -2.33 -2.29
C LYS A 157 36.81 -1.94 -3.44
N GLY A 158 38.02 -2.49 -3.46
CA GLY A 158 38.99 -2.19 -4.52
C GLY A 158 39.46 -0.73 -4.49
N ASP A 159 39.86 -0.21 -5.65
CA ASP A 159 40.36 1.15 -5.84
C ASP A 159 39.48 1.87 -6.86
N ILE A 160 38.66 2.80 -6.38
CA ILE A 160 37.66 3.49 -7.22
C ILE A 160 38.29 4.35 -8.30
N ASP A 161 39.42 5.01 -8.00
CA ASP A 161 40.09 5.92 -8.93
C ASP A 161 40.77 5.13 -10.04
N LYS A 162 41.44 4.02 -9.68
CA LYS A 162 41.98 3.06 -10.64
C LYS A 162 40.88 2.48 -11.54
N GLY A 163 39.76 2.06 -10.94
CA GLY A 163 38.65 1.48 -11.70
C GLY A 163 38.08 2.45 -12.75
N PHE A 164 37.98 3.74 -12.45
CA PHE A 164 37.55 4.74 -13.43
C PHE A 164 38.63 5.10 -14.46
N ALA A 165 39.91 5.07 -14.09
CA ALA A 165 41.01 5.26 -15.03
C ALA A 165 41.08 4.13 -16.08
N GLU A 166 40.70 2.91 -15.70
CA GLU A 166 40.64 1.73 -16.58
C GLU A 166 39.31 1.63 -17.36
N ALA A 167 38.31 2.44 -17.03
CA ALA A 167 37.03 2.44 -17.70
C ALA A 167 37.13 3.05 -19.10
N ARG A 168 36.61 2.33 -20.10
CA ARG A 168 36.48 2.82 -21.48
C ARG A 168 35.28 3.76 -21.64
N HIS A 169 34.20 3.45 -20.94
CA HIS A 169 32.97 4.24 -20.93
C HIS A 169 32.62 4.62 -19.51
N VAL A 170 32.19 5.86 -19.32
CA VAL A 170 31.75 6.37 -18.02
C VAL A 170 30.40 7.04 -18.21
N LEU A 171 29.42 6.64 -17.39
CA LEU A 171 28.09 7.23 -17.38
C LEU A 171 27.80 7.78 -15.98
N GLU A 172 27.16 8.94 -15.92
CA GLU A 172 26.64 9.53 -14.69
C GLU A 172 25.12 9.68 -14.80
N ARG A 173 24.39 9.25 -13.77
CA ARG A 173 22.92 9.29 -13.70
C ARG A 173 22.46 9.67 -12.30
N GLU A 174 21.31 10.34 -12.25
CA GLU A 174 20.65 10.73 -11.01
C GLU A 174 19.23 10.20 -11.03
N TYR A 175 18.82 9.59 -9.92
CA TYR A 175 17.52 8.94 -9.72
C TYR A 175 16.87 9.46 -8.44
N GLU A 176 15.55 9.62 -8.46
CA GLU A 176 14.75 10.08 -7.32
C GLU A 176 13.56 9.17 -7.07
N VAL A 177 13.24 8.94 -5.80
CA VAL A 177 12.01 8.26 -5.40
C VAL A 177 11.36 8.99 -4.23
N GLY A 178 10.03 9.00 -4.20
CA GLY A 178 9.24 9.65 -3.16
C GLY A 178 8.89 8.74 -1.96
N PHE A 179 8.13 9.31 -1.04
CA PHE A 179 7.54 8.60 0.09
C PHE A 179 6.57 7.49 -0.37
N GLN A 180 6.44 6.46 0.45
CA GLN A 180 5.37 5.46 0.34
C GLN A 180 4.75 5.19 1.72
N GLU A 181 3.43 5.17 1.79
CA GLU A 181 2.64 4.84 2.98
C GLU A 181 2.33 3.33 3.01
N HIS A 182 2.42 2.71 4.19
CA HIS A 182 2.21 1.26 4.37
C HIS A 182 0.78 0.84 4.06
N ALA A 183 -0.19 1.68 4.44
CA ALA A 183 -1.60 1.51 4.15
C ALA A 183 -2.17 0.12 4.55
N TYR A 184 -1.66 -0.47 5.63
CA TYR A 184 -2.24 -1.68 6.22
C TYR A 184 -3.73 -1.45 6.52
N ILE A 185 -4.58 -2.46 6.30
CA ILE A 185 -6.03 -2.28 6.31
C ILE A 185 -6.54 -1.92 7.72
N GLU A 186 -6.06 -2.62 8.74
CA GLU A 186 -6.33 -2.30 10.16
C GLU A 186 -5.35 -1.21 10.60
N PRO A 187 -5.80 0.01 10.96
CA PRO A 187 -4.93 1.02 11.57
C PRO A 187 -4.32 0.54 12.91
N GLU A 188 -3.54 1.40 13.54
CA GLU A 188 -2.92 1.15 14.83
C GLU A 188 -3.96 1.09 15.94
N VAL A 189 -3.90 0.03 16.75
CA VAL A 189 -4.78 -0.16 17.90
C VAL A 189 -3.97 -0.67 19.08
N VAL A 190 -4.17 -0.03 20.23
CA VAL A 190 -3.63 -0.47 21.52
C VAL A 190 -4.67 -0.31 22.62
N LEU A 191 -4.91 -1.38 23.37
CA LEU A 191 -5.65 -1.41 24.62
C LEU A 191 -4.72 -1.83 25.75
N SER A 192 -4.68 -1.05 26.83
CA SER A 192 -3.96 -1.43 28.04
C SER A 192 -4.86 -1.45 29.27
N TRP A 193 -4.54 -2.30 30.25
CA TRP A 193 -5.24 -2.42 31.54
C TRP A 193 -4.30 -2.97 32.61
N LEU A 194 -4.66 -2.78 33.88
CA LEU A 194 -3.93 -3.38 35.00
C LEU A 194 -4.53 -4.75 35.34
N ASP A 195 -3.69 -5.75 35.56
CA ASP A 195 -4.12 -7.04 36.09
C ASP A 195 -4.72 -6.84 37.50
N PRO A 196 -5.93 -7.34 37.77
CA PRO A 196 -6.59 -7.12 39.05
C PRO A 196 -5.91 -7.85 40.23
N THR A 197 -5.03 -8.82 39.95
CA THR A 197 -4.39 -9.67 40.97
C THR A 197 -3.09 -9.06 41.46
N ASP A 198 -2.21 -8.68 40.55
CA ASP A 198 -0.84 -8.22 40.86
C ASP A 198 -0.55 -6.78 40.43
N GLY A 199 -1.48 -6.12 39.75
CA GLY A 199 -1.32 -4.75 39.26
C GLY A 199 -0.33 -4.60 38.10
N SER A 200 0.11 -5.70 37.48
CA SER A 200 0.94 -5.65 36.27
C SER A 200 0.18 -5.02 35.10
N LEU A 201 0.88 -4.26 34.27
CA LEU A 201 0.29 -3.62 33.10
C LEU A 201 0.23 -4.61 31.94
N ILE A 202 -0.97 -4.89 31.46
CA ILE A 202 -1.20 -5.72 30.28
C ILE A 202 -1.52 -4.82 29.10
N ILE A 203 -0.94 -5.12 27.94
CA ILE A 203 -1.16 -4.38 26.69
C ILE A 203 -1.51 -5.36 25.58
N SER A 204 -2.54 -5.06 24.81
CA SER A 204 -2.99 -5.83 23.65
C SER A 204 -3.30 -4.94 22.46
N GLY A 205 -3.19 -5.48 21.25
CA GLY A 205 -3.43 -4.72 20.03
C GLY A 205 -2.63 -5.24 18.83
N SER A 206 -2.53 -4.40 17.81
CA SER A 206 -1.88 -4.71 16.54
C SER A 206 -0.36 -4.50 16.61
N ILE A 207 0.34 -5.36 17.35
CA ILE A 207 1.75 -5.15 17.73
C ILE A 207 2.69 -6.11 16.99
N GLN A 208 3.62 -5.59 16.17
CA GLN A 208 4.58 -6.41 15.42
C GLN A 208 5.73 -6.93 16.27
N ASN A 209 6.28 -6.10 17.17
CA ASN A 209 7.39 -6.46 18.02
C ASN A 209 7.01 -6.32 19.51
N PRO A 210 6.46 -7.37 20.12
CA PRO A 210 5.93 -7.27 21.48
C PRO A 210 7.03 -7.05 22.53
N HIS A 211 8.23 -7.57 22.34
CA HIS A 211 9.32 -7.40 23.31
C HIS A 211 9.91 -5.98 23.28
N ARG A 212 10.01 -5.36 22.10
CA ARG A 212 10.41 -3.94 22.01
C ARG A 212 9.38 -3.03 22.66
N VAL A 213 8.07 -3.22 22.39
CA VAL A 213 6.99 -2.49 23.08
C VAL A 213 7.13 -2.62 24.60
N ARG A 214 7.33 -3.84 25.12
CA ARG A 214 7.54 -4.07 26.57
C ARG A 214 8.69 -3.23 27.11
N GLY A 215 9.83 -3.22 26.41
CA GLY A 215 11.01 -2.45 26.78
C GLY A 215 10.79 -0.93 26.73
N PHE A 216 10.06 -0.44 25.73
CA PHE A 216 9.73 0.99 25.59
C PHE A 216 8.81 1.46 26.70
N VAL A 217 7.72 0.74 26.92
CA VAL A 217 6.75 1.07 27.96
C VAL A 217 7.41 1.00 29.34
N ALA A 218 8.29 0.03 29.60
CA ALA A 218 9.01 -0.08 30.87
C ALA A 218 9.84 1.17 31.17
N LYS A 219 10.61 1.65 30.20
CA LYS A 219 11.41 2.88 30.33
C LYS A 219 10.54 4.10 30.50
N PHE A 220 9.50 4.25 29.69
CA PHE A 220 8.58 5.38 29.72
C PHE A 220 7.79 5.45 31.04
N MET A 221 7.40 4.29 31.58
CA MET A 221 6.68 4.17 32.84
C MET A 221 7.60 4.16 34.07
N GLY A 222 8.93 4.12 33.88
CA GLY A 222 9.90 4.07 34.98
C GLY A 222 9.80 2.80 35.82
N CYS A 223 9.44 1.66 35.22
CA CYS A 223 9.21 0.40 35.93
C CYS A 223 9.97 -0.80 35.33
N PRO A 224 10.17 -1.90 36.07
CA PRO A 224 10.79 -3.11 35.53
C PRO A 224 9.93 -3.76 34.44
N GLN A 225 10.57 -4.35 33.41
CA GLN A 225 9.86 -5.08 32.35
C GLN A 225 8.99 -6.23 32.88
N SER A 226 9.30 -6.80 34.04
CA SER A 226 8.50 -7.86 34.67
C SER A 226 7.10 -7.40 35.10
N MET A 227 6.87 -6.09 35.19
CA MET A 227 5.56 -5.51 35.49
C MET A 227 4.73 -5.25 34.24
N ILE A 228 5.24 -5.57 33.04
CA ILE A 228 4.57 -5.29 31.77
C ILE A 228 4.45 -6.56 30.95
N ASN A 229 3.24 -6.85 30.49
CA ASN A 229 2.99 -8.02 29.67
C ASN A 229 2.24 -7.67 28.38
N ILE A 230 2.85 -7.97 27.23
CA ILE A 230 2.23 -7.74 25.93
C ILE A 230 1.55 -9.03 25.45
N LYS A 231 0.24 -8.94 25.17
CA LYS A 231 -0.63 -10.00 24.65
C LYS A 231 -1.14 -9.60 23.27
N ARG A 232 -0.53 -10.07 22.19
CA ARG A 232 -0.90 -9.65 20.83
C ARG A 232 -2.31 -10.11 20.44
N ALA A 233 -2.99 -9.28 19.65
CA ALA A 233 -4.20 -9.65 18.93
C ALA A 233 -3.84 -10.13 17.51
N VAL A 234 -4.84 -10.58 16.73
CA VAL A 234 -4.66 -10.76 15.29
C VAL A 234 -4.35 -9.40 14.65
N MET A 235 -3.50 -9.38 13.62
CA MET A 235 -3.06 -8.15 12.97
C MET A 235 -3.52 -8.07 11.51
N GLY A 236 -4.09 -6.93 11.13
CA GLY A 236 -4.57 -6.62 9.78
C GLY A 236 -3.50 -5.99 8.87
N GLY A 237 -2.28 -6.52 8.92
CA GLY A 237 -1.12 -6.01 8.19
C GLY A 237 -0.24 -5.06 9.00
N SER A 238 1.02 -4.93 8.58
CA SER A 238 1.99 -3.98 9.14
C SER A 238 2.97 -3.50 8.08
N PHE A 239 3.57 -4.44 7.33
CA PHE A 239 4.56 -4.14 6.27
C PHE A 239 5.77 -3.34 6.75
N GLY A 240 6.06 -3.37 8.06
CA GLY A 240 7.11 -2.60 8.74
C GLY A 240 6.60 -1.43 9.57
N GLY A 241 5.42 -0.88 9.27
CA GLY A 241 4.93 0.34 9.92
C GLY A 241 4.58 0.14 11.39
N LYS A 242 3.95 -0.99 11.75
CA LYS A 242 3.64 -1.35 13.15
C LYS A 242 4.83 -1.93 13.90
N ASP A 243 6.03 -1.86 13.33
CA ASP A 243 7.28 -2.05 14.09
C ASP A 243 7.63 -0.79 14.88
N ASP A 244 7.14 0.38 14.51
CA ASP A 244 7.68 1.64 15.04
C ASP A 244 6.64 2.41 15.87
N VAL A 245 5.64 3.00 15.21
CA VAL A 245 4.60 3.86 15.81
C VAL A 245 3.85 3.21 16.97
N ILE A 246 3.71 1.87 16.97
CA ILE A 246 2.98 1.15 18.01
C ILE A 246 3.71 1.21 19.37
N ASP A 247 5.04 1.39 19.36
CA ASP A 247 5.84 1.56 20.57
C ASP A 247 5.41 2.84 21.30
N HIS A 248 5.24 3.94 20.56
CA HIS A 248 4.82 5.24 21.09
C HIS A 248 3.35 5.24 21.54
N LEU A 249 2.46 4.63 20.74
CA LEU A 249 1.05 4.52 21.09
C LEU A 249 0.83 3.68 22.37
N ALA A 250 1.62 2.61 22.54
CA ALA A 250 1.59 1.80 23.76
C ALA A 250 2.03 2.58 25.00
N CYS A 251 3.07 3.42 24.89
CA CYS A 251 3.48 4.33 25.98
C CYS A 251 2.33 5.25 26.42
N ARG A 252 1.61 5.85 25.46
CA ARG A 252 0.48 6.76 25.74
C ARG A 252 -0.70 6.03 26.39
N SER A 253 -1.08 4.87 25.86
CA SER A 253 -2.13 4.03 26.44
C SER A 253 -1.78 3.61 27.86
N ALA A 254 -0.55 3.13 28.08
CA ALA A 254 -0.04 2.74 29.39
C ALA A 254 -0.12 3.88 30.43
N LEU A 255 0.27 5.09 30.03
CA LEU A 255 0.22 6.27 30.89
C LEU A 255 -1.20 6.60 31.31
N LEU A 256 -2.15 6.68 30.38
CA LEU A 256 -3.55 6.96 30.71
C LEU A 256 -4.18 5.85 31.56
N THR A 257 -3.85 4.58 31.30
CA THR A 257 -4.28 3.46 32.15
C THR A 257 -3.76 3.59 33.57
N ARG A 258 -2.47 3.97 33.74
CA ARG A 258 -1.88 4.16 35.07
C ARG A 258 -2.48 5.34 35.83
N LEU A 259 -2.77 6.45 35.13
CA LEU A 259 -3.32 7.67 35.72
C LEU A 259 -4.80 7.54 36.09
N THR A 260 -5.56 6.72 35.34
CA THR A 260 -7.01 6.57 35.55
C THR A 260 -7.38 5.31 36.34
N GLY A 261 -6.48 4.31 36.40
CA GLY A 261 -6.79 2.99 36.95
C GLY A 261 -7.81 2.19 36.15
N ARG A 262 -8.13 2.63 34.92
CA ARG A 262 -9.14 2.03 34.04
C ARG A 262 -8.49 1.55 32.74
N PRO A 263 -9.05 0.54 32.05
CA PRO A 263 -8.56 0.18 30.72
C PRO A 263 -8.66 1.35 29.75
N VAL A 264 -7.67 1.56 28.89
CA VAL A 264 -7.68 2.64 27.88
C VAL A 264 -7.36 2.10 26.49
N LYS A 265 -8.27 2.28 25.54
CA LYS A 265 -8.09 1.90 24.13
C LYS A 265 -7.84 3.12 23.24
N PHE A 266 -6.77 3.07 22.45
CA PHE A 266 -6.58 3.91 21.29
C PHE A 266 -6.87 3.10 20.03
N THR A 267 -7.73 3.64 19.16
CA THR A 267 -8.03 3.10 17.84
C THR A 267 -7.85 4.24 16.84
N TYR A 268 -6.80 4.18 16.03
CA TYR A 268 -6.52 5.25 15.07
C TYR A 268 -7.53 5.23 13.92
N THR A 269 -7.99 6.42 13.53
CA THR A 269 -8.59 6.62 12.21
C THR A 269 -7.52 6.50 11.11
N ARG A 270 -7.93 6.39 9.85
CA ARG A 270 -6.99 6.34 8.73
C ARG A 270 -6.17 7.63 8.64
N GLU A 271 -6.79 8.76 8.89
CA GLU A 271 -6.18 10.08 8.85
C GLU A 271 -5.12 10.22 9.95
N GLN A 272 -5.43 9.81 11.17
CA GLN A 272 -4.46 9.78 12.29
C GLN A 272 -3.29 8.84 12.00
N SER A 273 -3.58 7.63 11.51
CA SER A 273 -2.59 6.66 11.07
C SER A 273 -1.63 7.27 10.05
N ILE A 274 -2.15 7.92 9.01
CA ILE A 274 -1.31 8.53 7.97
C ILE A 274 -0.48 9.71 8.49
N ILE A 275 -1.05 10.57 9.33
CA ILE A 275 -0.37 11.77 9.85
C ILE A 275 0.82 11.37 10.73
N GLU A 276 0.62 10.42 11.65
CA GLU A 276 1.66 10.04 12.61
C GLU A 276 2.60 8.96 12.09
N SER A 277 2.10 7.91 11.45
CA SER A 277 2.94 6.75 11.13
C SER A 277 4.13 7.09 10.25
N CYS A 278 5.18 6.28 10.38
CA CYS A 278 6.36 6.37 9.53
C CYS A 278 6.03 6.07 8.06
N LYS A 279 6.91 6.51 7.15
CA LYS A 279 6.82 6.22 5.71
C LYS A 279 8.09 5.53 5.19
N ARG A 280 8.07 5.02 3.96
CA ARG A 280 9.31 4.70 3.22
C ARG A 280 10.09 5.96 2.92
N HIS A 281 11.41 5.89 3.06
CA HIS A 281 12.35 6.96 2.74
C HIS A 281 12.34 7.39 1.27
N PRO A 282 12.14 8.69 0.99
CA PRO A 282 12.54 9.32 -0.26
C PRO A 282 14.05 9.38 -0.39
N TYR A 283 14.57 9.00 -1.55
CA TYR A 283 16.02 9.02 -1.84
C TYR A 283 16.31 9.92 -3.06
N LYS A 284 17.36 10.73 -2.97
CA LYS A 284 18.11 11.28 -4.13
C LYS A 284 19.38 10.45 -4.30
N MET A 285 19.59 9.86 -5.47
CA MET A 285 20.68 8.91 -5.71
C MET A 285 21.48 9.32 -6.94
N LYS A 286 22.80 9.41 -6.80
CA LYS A 286 23.73 9.68 -7.90
C LYS A 286 24.61 8.47 -8.15
N TYR A 287 24.61 7.99 -9.38
CA TYR A 287 25.43 6.87 -9.84
C TYR A 287 26.44 7.35 -10.86
N LYS A 288 27.70 6.93 -10.69
CA LYS A 288 28.75 7.00 -11.69
C LYS A 288 29.25 5.59 -11.95
N VAL A 289 29.20 5.12 -13.19
CA VAL A 289 29.55 3.75 -13.56
C VAL A 289 30.60 3.75 -14.66
N GLY A 290 31.63 2.92 -14.49
CA GLY A 290 32.71 2.69 -15.44
C GLY A 290 32.60 1.30 -16.06
N LEU A 291 32.72 1.22 -17.39
CA LEU A 291 32.59 -0.02 -18.17
C LEU A 291 33.82 -0.22 -19.06
N ASN A 292 34.21 -1.47 -19.27
CA ASN A 292 35.19 -1.82 -20.31
C ASN A 292 34.52 -2.03 -21.69
N GLU A 293 35.32 -2.29 -22.73
CA GLU A 293 34.83 -2.51 -24.10
C GLU A 293 33.83 -3.66 -24.24
N ALA A 294 33.96 -4.69 -23.40
CA ALA A 294 33.06 -5.85 -23.39
C ALA A 294 31.77 -5.59 -22.58
N GLY A 295 31.60 -4.39 -22.01
CA GLY A 295 30.43 -4.04 -21.19
C GLY A 295 30.46 -4.60 -19.76
N HIS A 296 31.61 -5.07 -19.27
CA HIS A 296 31.77 -5.41 -17.86
C HIS A 296 31.90 -4.13 -17.03
N ILE A 297 31.23 -4.10 -15.89
CA ILE A 297 31.35 -3.01 -14.92
C ILE A 297 32.68 -3.14 -14.18
N VAL A 298 33.54 -2.14 -14.32
CA VAL A 298 34.86 -2.09 -13.68
C VAL A 298 34.91 -1.14 -12.48
N ALA A 299 33.99 -0.17 -12.42
CA ALA A 299 33.89 0.77 -11.31
C ALA A 299 32.45 1.24 -11.10
N MET A 300 32.04 1.42 -9.84
CA MET A 300 30.78 2.10 -9.52
C MET A 300 30.93 2.97 -8.27
N LYS A 301 30.60 4.26 -8.41
CA LYS A 301 30.48 5.20 -7.30
C LYS A 301 29.03 5.60 -7.12
N VAL A 302 28.52 5.49 -5.91
CA VAL A 302 27.12 5.80 -5.58
C VAL A 302 27.07 6.78 -4.41
N THR A 303 26.28 7.83 -4.53
CA THR A 303 25.97 8.74 -3.42
C THR A 303 24.47 8.78 -3.22
N ILE A 304 24.02 8.58 -1.99
CA ILE A 304 22.60 8.51 -1.64
C ILE A 304 22.33 9.49 -0.50
N LEU A 305 21.37 10.39 -0.72
CA LEU A 305 20.79 11.21 0.32
C LEU A 305 19.36 10.71 0.58
N ALA A 306 19.12 10.25 1.80
CA ALA A 306 17.85 9.74 2.26
C ALA A 306 17.20 10.75 3.21
N ASP A 307 15.95 11.11 2.96
CA ASP A 307 15.17 11.92 3.90
C ASP A 307 14.70 11.03 5.07
N SER A 308 15.20 11.31 6.29
CA SER A 308 14.76 10.59 7.50
C SER A 308 13.49 11.18 8.13
N GLY A 309 13.11 12.40 7.74
CA GLY A 309 12.07 13.20 8.40
C GLY A 309 12.44 13.62 9.82
N GLY A 310 11.43 13.89 10.65
CA GLY A 310 11.60 14.53 11.96
C GLY A 310 12.39 13.72 13.01
N TYR A 311 12.44 12.39 12.90
CA TYR A 311 13.10 11.50 13.85
C TYR A 311 13.86 10.39 13.12
N ALA A 312 14.92 9.85 13.73
CA ALA A 312 15.78 8.86 13.05
C ALA A 312 15.09 7.51 12.91
N ALA A 313 14.34 7.07 13.93
CA ALA A 313 13.60 5.80 13.88
C ALA A 313 14.50 4.63 13.39
N SER A 314 14.09 3.88 12.36
CA SER A 314 14.90 2.82 11.75
C SER A 314 15.81 3.30 10.60
N SER A 315 15.89 4.62 10.34
CA SER A 315 16.70 5.18 9.25
C SER A 315 18.16 4.68 9.26
N PRO A 316 18.87 4.61 10.40
CA PRO A 316 20.23 4.05 10.42
C PRO A 316 20.33 2.67 9.78
N PHE A 317 19.45 1.72 10.12
CA PHE A 317 19.50 0.38 9.55
C PHE A 317 18.97 0.32 8.12
N VAL A 318 17.97 1.15 7.76
CA VAL A 318 17.47 1.23 6.38
C VAL A 318 18.58 1.70 5.43
N THR A 319 19.30 2.76 5.80
CA THR A 319 20.40 3.29 4.99
C THR A 319 21.62 2.39 4.99
N TRP A 320 21.91 1.69 6.08
CA TRP A 320 22.94 0.66 6.13
C TRP A 320 22.66 -0.46 5.13
N ARG A 321 21.41 -0.95 5.07
CA ARG A 321 21.05 -1.99 4.10
C ARG A 321 21.18 -1.50 2.65
N SER A 322 20.86 -0.23 2.39
CA SER A 322 21.12 0.38 1.09
C SER A 322 22.60 0.39 0.74
N SER A 323 23.52 0.67 1.67
CA SER A 323 24.97 0.66 1.38
C SER A 323 25.51 -0.73 1.01
N VAL A 324 24.84 -1.80 1.44
CA VAL A 324 25.20 -3.20 1.16
C VAL A 324 24.66 -3.70 -0.19
N GLN A 325 23.67 -3.04 -0.78
CA GLN A 325 22.96 -3.53 -1.99
C GLN A 325 22.92 -2.52 -3.16
N ALA A 326 23.39 -1.28 -2.96
CA ALA A 326 23.15 -0.19 -3.91
C ALA A 326 23.67 -0.44 -5.33
N ALA A 327 24.68 -1.28 -5.50
CA ALA A 327 25.30 -1.57 -6.79
C ALA A 327 24.83 -2.90 -7.43
N GLY A 328 23.75 -3.47 -6.91
CA GLY A 328 23.05 -4.62 -7.49
C GLY A 328 23.78 -5.95 -7.35
N PRO A 329 23.19 -7.04 -7.87
CA PRO A 329 23.77 -8.39 -7.83
C PRO A 329 24.85 -8.59 -8.91
N TYR A 330 25.75 -7.62 -9.08
CA TYR A 330 26.73 -7.57 -10.16
C TYR A 330 28.17 -7.72 -9.67
N ARG A 331 29.02 -8.33 -10.50
CA ARG A 331 30.47 -8.36 -10.34
C ARG A 331 31.04 -6.99 -10.62
N ILE A 332 31.41 -6.29 -9.56
CA ILE A 332 32.06 -4.99 -9.64
C ILE A 332 33.34 -5.06 -8.81
N PRO A 333 34.52 -4.88 -9.42
CA PRO A 333 35.79 -4.98 -8.70
C PRO A 333 36.06 -3.75 -7.83
N ASN A 334 35.65 -2.55 -8.28
CA ASN A 334 35.90 -1.28 -7.59
C ASN A 334 34.58 -0.57 -7.26
N VAL A 335 34.28 -0.42 -5.97
CA VAL A 335 33.01 0.15 -5.47
C VAL A 335 33.30 1.18 -4.40
N HIS A 336 32.61 2.33 -4.48
CA HIS A 336 32.53 3.32 -3.42
C HIS A 336 31.08 3.78 -3.27
N ILE A 337 30.43 3.42 -2.18
CA ILE A 337 29.07 3.87 -1.85
C ILE A 337 29.13 4.78 -0.63
N ASP A 338 28.41 5.90 -0.68
CA ASP A 338 28.23 6.86 0.43
C ASP A 338 26.74 7.11 0.61
N VAL A 339 26.22 6.90 1.83
CA VAL A 339 24.79 7.01 2.15
C VAL A 339 24.60 7.87 3.39
N LYS A 340 23.80 8.93 3.30
CA LYS A 340 23.45 9.80 4.43
C LYS A 340 21.94 9.85 4.63
N ALA A 341 21.49 9.55 5.85
CA ALA A 341 20.15 9.85 6.31
C ALA A 341 20.13 11.27 6.91
N VAL A 342 19.21 12.12 6.45
CA VAL A 342 19.17 13.55 6.76
C VAL A 342 17.85 13.88 7.44
N TYR A 343 17.91 14.50 8.62
CA TYR A 343 16.73 15.01 9.30
C TYR A 343 16.08 16.14 8.48
N THR A 344 14.75 16.09 8.37
CA THR A 344 13.92 17.16 7.78
C THR A 344 12.67 17.36 8.64
N ASN A 345 11.90 18.42 8.39
CA ASN A 345 10.58 18.64 9.01
C ASN A 345 9.44 17.95 8.23
N ASN A 346 9.77 16.95 7.39
CA ASN A 346 8.78 16.06 6.77
C ASN A 346 8.36 14.94 7.75
N SER A 347 7.35 14.15 7.37
CA SER A 347 7.01 12.91 8.08
C SER A 347 8.24 12.03 8.26
N TYR A 348 8.43 11.52 9.49
CA TYR A 348 9.56 10.64 9.76
C TYR A 348 9.42 9.32 8.99
N THR A 349 10.55 8.65 8.77
CA THR A 349 10.65 7.48 7.92
C THR A 349 11.30 6.33 8.67
N SER A 350 10.88 5.11 8.36
CA SER A 350 11.32 3.92 9.09
C SER A 350 11.13 2.66 8.22
N ALA A 351 10.99 1.52 8.87
CA ALA A 351 10.85 0.22 8.22
C ALA A 351 9.63 0.19 7.29
N MET A 352 9.84 -0.10 6.00
CA MET A 352 8.78 -0.52 5.06
C MET A 352 9.29 -1.69 4.23
N ARG A 353 8.43 -2.67 3.93
CA ARG A 353 8.76 -3.92 3.20
C ARG A 353 9.80 -3.70 2.08
N GLY A 354 10.97 -4.31 2.22
CA GLY A 354 12.12 -4.08 1.32
C GLY A 354 13.25 -3.28 1.99
N PHE A 355 12.94 -2.44 2.98
CA PHE A 355 13.91 -1.84 3.91
C PHE A 355 15.11 -1.17 3.21
N GLY A 356 14.84 -0.20 2.32
CA GLY A 356 15.86 0.53 1.54
C GLY A 356 16.23 -0.13 0.20
N SER A 357 15.96 -1.43 0.02
CA SER A 357 16.28 -2.15 -1.22
C SER A 357 15.46 -1.69 -2.43
N PRO A 358 14.12 -1.47 -2.36
CA PRO A 358 13.35 -1.03 -3.52
C PRO A 358 13.84 0.28 -4.14
N GLN A 359 14.33 1.21 -3.31
CA GLN A 359 14.89 2.49 -3.77
C GLN A 359 16.14 2.28 -4.62
N VAL A 360 17.10 1.51 -4.11
CA VAL A 360 18.36 1.30 -4.84
C VAL A 360 18.21 0.34 -6.01
N VAL A 361 17.33 -0.66 -5.92
CA VAL A 361 16.98 -1.59 -7.02
C VAL A 361 16.37 -0.83 -8.19
N TYR A 362 15.47 0.13 -7.93
CA TYR A 362 14.98 1.03 -8.96
C TYR A 362 16.12 1.76 -9.70
N ALA A 363 17.05 2.36 -8.95
CA ALA A 363 18.12 3.14 -9.55
C ALA A 363 19.11 2.27 -10.34
N HIS A 364 19.67 1.22 -9.75
CA HIS A 364 20.67 0.41 -10.46
C HIS A 364 20.07 -0.42 -11.59
N GLU A 365 18.83 -0.90 -11.49
CA GLU A 365 18.21 -1.64 -12.60
C GLU A 365 17.73 -0.74 -13.75
N SER A 366 17.40 0.52 -13.47
CA SER A 366 17.19 1.52 -14.53
C SER A 366 18.52 1.84 -15.22
N LEU A 367 19.59 2.02 -14.44
CA LEU A 367 20.95 2.24 -14.96
C LEU A 367 21.40 1.07 -15.84
N MET A 368 21.13 -0.18 -15.47
CA MET A 368 21.48 -1.34 -16.29
C MET A 368 20.80 -1.31 -17.66
N ASP A 369 19.53 -0.93 -17.75
CA ASP A 369 18.85 -0.79 -19.04
C ASP A 369 19.41 0.38 -19.87
N GLU A 370 19.82 1.48 -19.23
CA GLU A 370 20.48 2.60 -19.90
C GLU A 370 21.88 2.27 -20.41
N ILE A 371 22.65 1.48 -19.66
CA ILE A 371 23.94 0.94 -20.11
C ILE A 371 23.74 0.02 -21.32
N ALA A 372 22.69 -0.82 -21.29
CA ALA A 372 22.40 -1.74 -22.38
C ALA A 372 22.09 -0.96 -23.66
N ASP A 373 21.26 0.08 -23.58
CA ASP A 373 20.99 0.96 -24.71
C ASP A 373 22.26 1.69 -25.20
N TYR A 374 23.06 2.24 -24.26
CA TYR A 374 24.30 2.96 -24.59
C TYR A 374 25.30 2.08 -25.36
N LEU A 375 25.42 0.82 -24.98
CA LEU A 375 26.30 -0.16 -25.64
C LEU A 375 25.63 -0.91 -26.80
N ASN A 376 24.37 -0.58 -27.14
CA ASN A 376 23.57 -1.29 -28.12
C ASN A 376 23.53 -2.82 -27.87
N MET A 377 23.38 -3.20 -26.60
CA MET A 377 23.30 -4.58 -26.14
C MET A 377 21.90 -4.93 -25.65
N SER A 378 21.57 -6.21 -25.65
CA SER A 378 20.35 -6.69 -25.00
C SER A 378 20.41 -6.44 -23.48
N PRO A 379 19.33 -5.96 -22.84
CA PRO A 379 19.28 -5.78 -21.39
C PRO A 379 19.41 -7.11 -20.62
N VAL A 380 19.06 -8.24 -21.25
CA VAL A 380 19.30 -9.58 -20.68
C VAL A 380 20.80 -9.89 -20.72
N THR A 381 21.44 -9.75 -21.87
CA THR A 381 22.86 -10.07 -22.06
C THR A 381 23.76 -9.24 -21.16
N LEU A 382 23.50 -7.93 -21.03
CA LEU A 382 24.28 -7.07 -20.14
C LEU A 382 24.25 -7.57 -18.68
N ARG A 383 23.08 -8.03 -18.22
CA ARG A 383 22.96 -8.62 -16.89
C ARG A 383 23.65 -9.98 -16.80
N GLU A 384 23.57 -10.84 -17.82
CA GLU A 384 24.24 -12.14 -17.82
C GLU A 384 25.78 -12.04 -17.71
N ILE A 385 26.38 -11.07 -18.40
CA ILE A 385 27.84 -10.86 -18.36
C ILE A 385 28.31 -10.24 -17.05
N ASN A 386 27.44 -9.51 -16.33
CA ASN A 386 27.79 -8.83 -15.08
C ASN A 386 27.28 -9.56 -13.82
N ALA A 387 26.24 -10.39 -13.88
CA ALA A 387 25.63 -11.00 -12.69
C ALA A 387 26.59 -11.87 -11.89
N LEU A 388 26.47 -11.85 -10.57
CA LEU A 388 27.22 -12.70 -9.64
C LEU A 388 27.05 -14.19 -9.96
N ARG A 389 28.12 -14.94 -9.75
CA ARG A 389 28.23 -16.41 -9.90
C ARG A 389 28.74 -17.02 -8.60
N GLN A 390 28.66 -18.34 -8.49
CA GLN A 390 29.20 -19.07 -7.33
C GLN A 390 30.68 -18.73 -7.14
N GLY A 391 31.08 -18.41 -5.90
CA GLY A 391 32.46 -18.04 -5.56
C GLY A 391 32.83 -16.59 -5.86
N ASP A 392 31.97 -15.82 -6.53
CA ASP A 392 32.21 -14.38 -6.72
C ASP A 392 32.16 -13.63 -5.38
N THR A 393 32.69 -12.41 -5.40
CA THR A 393 32.67 -11.50 -4.25
C THR A 393 31.63 -10.40 -4.45
N SER A 394 30.76 -10.21 -3.44
CA SER A 394 29.76 -9.13 -3.40
C SER A 394 30.40 -7.73 -3.44
N ILE A 395 29.56 -6.70 -3.50
CA ILE A 395 30.01 -5.30 -3.45
C ILE A 395 30.65 -4.93 -2.10
N THR A 396 30.37 -5.69 -1.05
CA THR A 396 30.94 -5.51 0.29
C THR A 396 32.16 -6.38 0.55
N GLY A 397 32.62 -7.19 -0.41
CA GLY A 397 33.75 -8.09 -0.18
C GLY A 397 33.38 -9.50 0.33
N GLN A 398 32.08 -9.83 0.45
CA GLN A 398 31.65 -11.17 0.86
C GLN A 398 31.87 -12.19 -0.25
N VAL A 399 32.55 -13.29 0.04
CA VAL A 399 32.63 -14.45 -0.88
C VAL A 399 31.34 -15.27 -0.80
N PHE A 400 30.74 -15.57 -1.94
CA PHE A 400 29.51 -16.36 -2.01
C PHE A 400 29.82 -17.85 -2.22
N ASP A 401 30.18 -18.53 -1.13
CA ASP A 401 30.52 -19.97 -1.09
C ASP A 401 29.62 -20.80 -0.15
N LYS A 402 28.74 -20.16 0.64
CA LYS A 402 27.88 -20.82 1.65
C LYS A 402 26.45 -21.10 1.22
N HIS A 403 26.03 -20.58 0.07
CA HIS A 403 24.71 -20.78 -0.52
C HIS A 403 24.82 -20.86 -2.05
N THR A 404 23.78 -21.38 -2.70
CA THR A 404 23.67 -21.38 -4.16
C THR A 404 23.45 -19.96 -4.68
N VAL A 405 24.33 -19.49 -5.57
CA VAL A 405 24.19 -18.21 -6.28
C VAL A 405 23.37 -18.41 -7.55
N SER A 406 22.11 -17.96 -7.55
CA SER A 406 21.13 -18.25 -8.61
C SER A 406 20.70 -17.02 -9.43
N ALA A 407 21.42 -15.90 -9.37
CA ALA A 407 21.12 -14.67 -10.12
C ALA A 407 20.89 -14.92 -11.64
N ILE A 408 21.76 -15.72 -12.27
CA ILE A 408 21.61 -16.08 -13.70
C ILE A 408 20.41 -17.02 -13.92
N GLU A 409 20.16 -17.93 -12.98
CA GLU A 409 19.07 -18.90 -13.09
C GLU A 409 17.71 -18.21 -13.05
N VAL A 410 17.49 -17.33 -12.07
CA VAL A 410 16.24 -16.57 -11.96
C VAL A 410 16.06 -15.63 -13.14
N LEU A 411 17.15 -15.00 -13.63
CA LEU A 411 17.13 -14.16 -14.83
C LEU A 411 16.63 -14.96 -16.04
N LYS A 412 17.26 -16.11 -16.32
CA LYS A 412 16.92 -16.96 -17.47
C LYS A 412 15.52 -17.54 -17.37
N LYS A 413 15.09 -17.98 -16.18
CA LYS A 413 13.74 -18.53 -15.98
C LYS A 413 12.67 -17.47 -16.22
N ALA A 414 12.84 -16.27 -15.65
CA ALA A 414 11.89 -15.18 -15.85
C ALA A 414 11.88 -14.70 -17.31
N SER A 415 13.05 -14.46 -17.91
CA SER A 415 13.15 -13.94 -19.29
C SER A 415 12.63 -14.93 -20.32
N SER A 416 12.91 -16.23 -20.15
CA SER A 416 12.43 -17.27 -21.06
C SER A 416 10.93 -17.50 -20.91
N SER A 417 10.42 -17.60 -19.67
CA SER A 417 8.99 -17.77 -19.44
C SER A 417 8.16 -16.57 -19.90
N ALA A 418 8.72 -15.36 -19.88
CA ALA A 418 8.08 -14.16 -20.40
C ALA A 418 8.25 -14.01 -21.93
N GLU A 419 9.03 -14.87 -22.58
CA GLU A 419 9.41 -14.73 -24.00
C GLU A 419 10.03 -13.36 -24.30
N PHE A 420 10.86 -12.86 -23.39
CA PHE A 420 11.25 -11.45 -23.30
C PHE A 420 11.76 -10.88 -24.62
N MET A 421 12.71 -11.56 -25.28
CA MET A 421 13.30 -11.08 -26.53
C MET A 421 12.29 -11.06 -27.69
N ALA A 422 11.46 -12.11 -27.81
CA ALA A 422 10.44 -12.19 -28.85
C ALA A 422 9.37 -11.10 -28.67
N LYS A 423 8.92 -10.88 -27.42
CA LYS A 423 7.95 -9.82 -27.12
C LYS A 423 8.56 -8.42 -27.28
N ARG A 424 9.82 -8.21 -26.90
CA ARG A 424 10.51 -6.93 -27.11
C ARG A 424 10.56 -6.58 -28.60
N GLN A 425 10.91 -7.53 -29.46
CA GLN A 425 10.88 -7.33 -30.91
C GLN A 425 9.46 -7.06 -31.42
N ARG A 426 8.46 -7.84 -30.96
CA ARG A 426 7.05 -7.64 -31.34
C ARG A 426 6.53 -6.25 -30.95
N TYR A 427 6.79 -5.80 -29.74
CA TYR A 427 6.37 -4.49 -29.26
C TYR A 427 7.09 -3.35 -29.97
N HIS A 428 8.37 -3.53 -30.32
CA HIS A 428 9.06 -2.57 -31.17
C HIS A 428 8.36 -2.40 -32.53
N LEU A 429 8.04 -3.50 -33.21
CA LEU A 429 7.32 -3.47 -34.49
C LEU A 429 5.91 -2.87 -34.35
N LEU A 430 5.20 -3.21 -33.28
CA LEU A 430 3.86 -2.66 -33.00
C LEU A 430 3.92 -1.14 -32.73
N ASN A 431 4.94 -0.67 -32.01
CA ASN A 431 5.11 0.76 -31.74
C ASN A 431 5.48 1.55 -33.00
N GLN A 432 6.19 0.94 -33.96
CA GLN A 432 6.49 1.54 -35.26
C GLN A 432 5.24 1.73 -36.14
N GLN A 433 4.17 0.94 -35.92
CA GLN A 433 2.89 1.11 -36.64
C GLN A 433 2.12 2.37 -36.19
N GLY A 434 2.54 3.01 -35.09
CA GLY A 434 1.91 4.21 -34.58
C GLY A 434 0.67 3.92 -33.70
N GLY A 435 -0.27 4.85 -33.65
CA GLY A 435 -1.42 4.81 -32.74
C GLY A 435 -1.13 5.44 -31.36
N VAL A 436 -2.15 5.49 -30.51
CA VAL A 436 -2.12 6.19 -29.21
C VAL A 436 -1.56 5.33 -28.08
N TRP A 437 -1.53 4.01 -28.27
CA TRP A 437 -0.97 3.08 -27.30
C TRP A 437 0.43 2.66 -27.72
N ARG A 438 1.36 2.68 -26.77
CA ARG A 438 2.71 2.12 -26.91
C ARG A 438 2.87 0.94 -25.97
N TYR A 439 3.55 -0.10 -26.40
CA TYR A 439 3.71 -1.35 -25.67
C TYR A 439 5.14 -1.50 -25.14
N GLY A 440 5.24 -1.95 -23.90
CA GLY A 440 6.46 -2.01 -23.11
C GLY A 440 6.74 -3.39 -22.57
N ILE A 441 8.01 -3.79 -22.56
CA ILE A 441 8.49 -4.92 -21.76
C ILE A 441 9.83 -4.55 -21.12
N GLY A 442 9.95 -4.78 -19.81
CA GLY A 442 11.12 -4.43 -19.01
C GLY A 442 11.35 -5.47 -17.92
N LEU A 443 12.58 -5.55 -17.41
CA LEU A 443 12.95 -6.50 -16.36
C LEU A 443 13.82 -5.85 -15.29
N ALA A 444 13.87 -6.50 -14.14
CA ALA A 444 14.75 -6.15 -13.03
C ALA A 444 15.28 -7.42 -12.36
N LEU A 445 16.54 -7.39 -11.93
CA LEU A 445 17.24 -8.46 -11.20
C LEU A 445 17.73 -7.95 -9.84
N SER A 446 17.54 -8.73 -8.77
CA SER A 446 18.01 -8.38 -7.43
C SER A 446 18.51 -9.60 -6.66
N TYR A 447 19.20 -9.29 -5.56
CA TYR A 447 19.57 -10.21 -4.50
C TYR A 447 19.31 -9.53 -3.15
N ARG A 448 18.89 -10.30 -2.15
CA ARG A 448 18.59 -9.80 -0.81
C ARG A 448 19.14 -10.73 0.26
N GLY A 449 19.86 -10.15 1.23
CA GLY A 449 20.29 -10.86 2.44
C GLY A 449 19.09 -11.22 3.32
N CYS A 450 19.03 -12.47 3.79
CA CYS A 450 17.90 -13.00 4.57
C CYS A 450 18.25 -13.16 6.05
N SER A 451 18.28 -12.04 6.78
CA SER A 451 18.38 -11.93 8.23
C SER A 451 18.40 -10.47 8.63
N ILE A 452 18.38 -10.17 9.93
CA ILE A 452 18.79 -8.83 10.40
C ILE A 452 20.18 -8.55 9.82
N GLY A 453 21.14 -9.47 9.90
CA GLY A 453 22.47 -9.28 9.32
C GLY A 453 23.37 -8.44 10.21
N ALA A 454 24.47 -7.92 9.67
CA ALA A 454 25.49 -7.27 10.50
C ALA A 454 25.07 -5.90 11.06
N GLU A 455 23.93 -5.38 10.61
CA GLU A 455 23.29 -4.20 11.19
C GLU A 455 22.76 -4.43 12.63
N GLY A 456 22.59 -5.67 13.10
CA GLY A 456 22.05 -5.93 14.44
C GLY A 456 22.13 -7.37 14.95
N VAL A 457 21.56 -7.62 16.12
CA VAL A 457 21.51 -8.94 16.76
C VAL A 457 20.35 -9.76 16.18
N ASP A 458 20.59 -11.04 15.89
CA ASP A 458 19.60 -11.93 15.30
C ASP A 458 19.52 -13.25 16.09
N THR A 459 18.37 -13.53 16.70
CA THR A 459 18.07 -14.78 17.43
C THR A 459 16.56 -15.03 17.44
N SER A 460 16.11 -16.27 17.59
CA SER A 460 14.68 -16.54 17.77
C SER A 460 14.43 -17.68 18.73
N THR A 461 13.24 -17.68 19.34
CA THR A 461 12.83 -18.71 20.29
C THR A 461 11.53 -19.38 19.86
N ALA A 462 11.37 -20.62 20.32
CA ALA A 462 10.14 -21.38 20.20
C ALA A 462 9.85 -22.11 21.52
N LEU A 463 8.58 -22.37 21.80
CA LEU A 463 8.14 -23.24 22.89
C LEU A 463 7.31 -24.36 22.28
N ILE A 464 7.68 -25.61 22.56
CA ILE A 464 6.94 -26.80 22.12
C ILE A 464 6.50 -27.59 23.34
N GLN A 465 5.24 -28.02 23.34
CA GLN A 465 4.69 -28.97 24.30
C GLN A 465 3.98 -30.10 23.54
N VAL A 466 4.45 -31.33 23.72
CA VAL A 466 3.73 -32.53 23.24
C VAL A 466 2.85 -33.06 24.36
N ASN A 467 1.54 -33.14 24.10
CA ASN A 467 0.53 -33.63 25.03
C ASN A 467 0.48 -35.16 25.04
N GLU A 468 -0.13 -35.75 26.07
CA GLU A 468 -0.22 -37.21 26.22
C GLU A 468 -0.93 -37.90 25.06
N ASP A 469 -1.90 -37.23 24.44
CA ASP A 469 -2.66 -37.72 23.29
C ASP A 469 -1.89 -37.59 21.95
N GLY A 470 -0.66 -37.08 22.00
CA GLY A 470 0.21 -36.83 20.85
C GLY A 470 -0.07 -35.53 20.10
N SER A 471 -1.03 -34.72 20.52
CA SER A 471 -1.20 -33.36 19.99
C SER A 471 -0.03 -32.47 20.43
N VAL A 472 0.33 -31.48 19.62
CA VAL A 472 1.50 -30.62 19.85
C VAL A 472 1.09 -29.14 19.86
N ASN A 473 1.33 -28.46 20.97
CA ASN A 473 1.22 -27.02 21.08
C ASN A 473 2.56 -26.37 20.72
N ILE A 474 2.53 -25.34 19.88
CA ILE A 474 3.71 -24.55 19.53
C ILE A 474 3.46 -23.05 19.69
N ALA A 475 4.54 -22.33 20.00
CA ALA A 475 4.60 -20.88 20.02
C ALA A 475 5.98 -20.41 19.58
N THR A 476 6.09 -19.21 18.98
CA THR A 476 7.36 -18.62 18.55
C THR A 476 7.44 -17.15 18.92
N SER A 477 8.66 -16.62 19.09
CA SER A 477 8.87 -15.19 19.36
C SER A 477 8.60 -14.28 18.16
N VAL A 478 8.59 -14.85 16.94
CA VAL A 478 8.20 -14.16 15.71
C VAL A 478 6.67 -14.09 15.54
N SER A 479 6.19 -13.11 14.78
CA SER A 479 4.81 -12.61 14.75
C SER A 479 4.09 -12.90 13.44
N GLU A 480 2.82 -13.31 13.53
CA GLU A 480 1.91 -13.32 12.39
C GLU A 480 1.39 -11.91 12.08
N ASN A 481 1.82 -11.36 10.95
CA ASN A 481 1.44 -10.05 10.44
C ASN A 481 0.53 -10.15 9.20
N GLY A 482 0.10 -11.36 8.84
CA GLY A 482 -0.60 -11.66 7.58
C GLY A 482 0.25 -12.41 6.54
N GLN A 483 1.53 -12.71 6.82
CA GLN A 483 2.41 -13.43 5.91
C GLN A 483 2.21 -14.96 5.89
N GLY A 484 1.45 -15.52 6.83
CA GLY A 484 1.23 -16.97 6.94
C GLY A 484 2.24 -17.70 7.81
N LEU A 485 2.87 -16.98 8.75
CA LEU A 485 3.83 -17.50 9.71
C LEU A 485 3.27 -18.65 10.52
N GLN A 486 2.04 -18.54 11.05
CA GLN A 486 1.46 -19.62 11.87
C GLN A 486 1.38 -20.93 11.08
N THR A 487 1.00 -20.83 9.80
CA THR A 487 0.92 -22.01 8.92
C THR A 487 2.31 -22.59 8.64
N THR A 488 3.29 -21.74 8.30
CA THR A 488 4.65 -22.19 8.03
C THR A 488 5.30 -22.84 9.26
N MET A 489 5.14 -22.24 10.44
CA MET A 489 5.66 -22.79 11.70
C MET A 489 5.02 -24.13 12.05
N SER A 490 3.69 -24.24 11.89
CA SER A 490 2.99 -25.52 12.11
C SER A 490 3.40 -26.60 11.12
N LEU A 491 3.65 -26.26 9.85
CA LEU A 491 4.16 -27.20 8.85
C LEU A 491 5.57 -27.71 9.21
N ILE A 492 6.45 -26.83 9.66
CA ILE A 492 7.79 -27.21 10.12
C ILE A 492 7.69 -28.15 11.33
N ALA A 493 6.84 -27.84 12.32
CA ALA A 493 6.64 -28.70 13.48
C ALA A 493 6.04 -30.07 13.11
N ALA A 494 4.97 -30.09 12.30
CA ALA A 494 4.34 -31.32 11.82
C ALA A 494 5.35 -32.22 11.10
N GLN A 495 6.16 -31.63 10.21
CA GLN A 495 7.17 -32.36 9.46
C GLN A 495 8.38 -32.78 10.32
N ALA A 496 8.69 -32.08 11.42
CA ALA A 496 9.75 -32.47 12.36
C ALA A 496 9.37 -33.72 13.18
N PHE A 497 8.11 -33.82 13.59
CA PHE A 497 7.55 -34.96 14.33
C PHE A 497 6.94 -36.05 13.44
N GLY A 498 6.76 -35.78 12.15
CA GLY A 498 6.18 -36.73 11.20
C GLY A 498 4.68 -36.96 11.37
N ILE A 499 3.95 -36.00 11.94
CA ILE A 499 2.50 -36.08 12.24
C ILE A 499 1.68 -35.18 11.32
N ASP A 500 0.35 -35.31 11.37
CA ASP A 500 -0.57 -34.47 10.58
C ASP A 500 -0.57 -33.02 11.11
N LEU A 501 -0.76 -32.06 10.20
CA LEU A 501 -0.90 -30.64 10.56
C LEU A 501 -2.07 -30.41 11.53
N ALA A 502 -3.12 -31.22 11.46
CA ALA A 502 -4.28 -31.15 12.36
C ALA A 502 -3.93 -31.48 13.83
N GLU A 503 -2.80 -32.15 14.08
CA GLU A 503 -2.30 -32.44 15.43
C GLU A 503 -1.47 -31.28 16.00
N ILE A 504 -1.20 -30.23 15.21
CA ILE A 504 -0.45 -29.04 15.63
C ILE A 504 -1.38 -27.88 15.94
N HIS A 505 -1.21 -27.28 17.12
CA HIS A 505 -1.90 -26.06 17.52
C HIS A 505 -0.88 -24.93 17.73
N PHE A 506 -0.99 -23.86 16.95
CA PHE A 506 -0.18 -22.66 17.12
C PHE A 506 -0.89 -21.69 18.09
N SER A 507 -0.14 -21.16 19.05
CA SER A 507 -0.62 -20.12 19.96
C SER A 507 0.30 -18.91 19.93
N GLU A 508 -0.27 -17.71 20.02
CA GLU A 508 0.51 -16.48 20.16
C GLU A 508 0.87 -16.27 21.64
N PRO A 509 2.16 -16.38 22.01
CA PRO A 509 2.55 -16.32 23.41
C PRO A 509 2.58 -14.86 23.92
N PRO A 510 2.23 -14.63 25.20
CA PRO A 510 2.55 -13.36 25.85
C PRO A 510 4.06 -13.25 26.10
N THR A 511 4.56 -12.01 26.19
CA THR A 511 5.99 -11.74 26.45
C THR A 511 6.50 -12.28 27.78
N SER A 512 5.60 -12.59 28.72
CA SER A 512 5.93 -13.21 30.01
C SER A 512 6.24 -14.72 29.91
N VAL A 513 5.90 -15.36 28.78
CA VAL A 513 6.05 -16.82 28.59
C VAL A 513 7.19 -17.14 27.63
N ILE A 514 7.41 -16.32 26.59
CA ILE A 514 8.43 -16.61 25.57
C ILE A 514 9.63 -15.66 25.67
N GLY A 515 10.81 -16.16 25.29
CA GLY A 515 12.03 -15.36 25.23
C GLY A 515 12.03 -14.39 24.04
N ASP A 516 12.72 -13.26 24.19
CA ASP A 516 12.86 -12.26 23.14
C ASP A 516 13.65 -12.82 21.95
N GLY A 517 13.02 -12.82 20.77
CA GLY A 517 13.63 -13.19 19.50
C GLY A 517 13.65 -12.04 18.48
N GLY A 518 13.53 -10.80 18.94
CA GLY A 518 13.58 -9.60 18.12
C GLY A 518 12.38 -9.43 17.18
N SER A 519 12.51 -8.48 16.26
CA SER A 519 11.43 -8.11 15.33
C SER A 519 11.18 -9.19 14.26
N THR A 520 9.91 -9.29 13.83
CA THR A 520 9.53 -10.04 12.63
C THR A 520 9.67 -9.16 11.39
N ALA A 521 10.92 -8.95 10.99
CA ALA A 521 11.35 -8.11 9.88
C ALA A 521 12.43 -8.82 9.04
N ALA A 522 13.06 -8.11 8.09
CA ALA A 522 14.24 -8.56 7.36
C ALA A 522 14.13 -9.93 6.67
N THR A 523 12.90 -10.35 6.34
CA THR A 523 12.61 -11.63 5.69
C THR A 523 13.11 -12.86 6.48
N ARG A 524 13.38 -12.69 7.79
CA ARG A 524 14.00 -13.71 8.65
C ARG A 524 13.01 -14.70 9.26
N GLY A 525 11.73 -14.34 9.37
CA GLY A 525 10.74 -15.02 10.22
C GLY A 525 10.73 -16.55 10.04
N THR A 526 10.66 -17.03 8.79
CA THR A 526 10.72 -18.47 8.48
C THR A 526 12.05 -19.09 8.90
N MET A 527 13.18 -18.44 8.62
CA MET A 527 14.52 -18.95 8.90
C MET A 527 14.73 -19.20 10.39
N VAL A 528 14.55 -18.14 11.17
CA VAL A 528 14.92 -18.13 12.59
C VAL A 528 13.85 -18.79 13.46
N GLY A 529 12.57 -18.55 13.15
CA GLY A 529 11.45 -19.18 13.86
C GLY A 529 11.40 -20.68 13.59
N GLY A 530 11.60 -21.07 12.32
CA GLY A 530 11.68 -22.48 11.94
C GLY A 530 12.90 -23.17 12.54
N GLY A 531 14.06 -22.50 12.55
CA GLY A 531 15.27 -22.99 13.23
C GLY A 531 15.04 -23.25 14.72
N ALA A 532 14.34 -22.35 15.42
CA ALA A 532 14.02 -22.52 16.84
C ALA A 532 13.05 -23.69 17.08
N ILE A 533 12.08 -23.90 16.17
CA ILE A 533 11.18 -25.07 16.23
C ILE A 533 11.96 -26.38 16.07
N LEU A 534 12.89 -26.42 15.11
CA LEU A 534 13.70 -27.62 14.88
C LEU A 534 14.61 -27.92 16.08
N ASP A 535 15.25 -26.91 16.66
CA ASP A 535 16.07 -27.07 17.87
C ASP A 535 15.25 -27.66 19.05
N ALA A 536 14.04 -27.14 19.31
CA ALA A 536 13.15 -27.70 20.34
C ALA A 536 12.69 -29.13 20.00
N ALA A 537 12.32 -29.38 18.75
CA ALA A 537 11.83 -30.67 18.31
C ALA A 537 12.91 -31.75 18.41
N GLU A 538 14.15 -31.48 18.02
CA GLU A 538 15.26 -32.43 18.12
C GLU A 538 15.52 -32.87 19.56
N LYS A 539 15.52 -31.94 20.52
CA LYS A 539 15.67 -32.23 21.95
C LYS A 539 14.52 -33.09 22.50
N ILE A 540 13.28 -32.80 22.10
CA ILE A 540 12.12 -33.62 22.47
C ILE A 540 12.24 -35.03 21.88
N LYS A 541 12.66 -35.15 20.62
CA LYS A 541 12.83 -36.45 19.95
C LYS A 541 13.92 -37.29 20.60
N GLN A 542 15.03 -36.67 21.01
CA GLN A 542 16.07 -37.34 21.79
C GLN A 542 15.54 -37.89 23.11
N ARG A 543 14.72 -37.13 23.84
CA ARG A 543 14.06 -37.60 25.08
C ARG A 543 13.08 -38.75 24.85
N ILE A 544 12.36 -38.74 23.73
CA ILE A 544 11.51 -39.88 23.35
C ILE A 544 12.39 -41.11 23.08
N LEU A 545 13.46 -40.95 22.29
CA LEU A 545 14.37 -42.05 21.96
C LEU A 545 15.13 -42.58 23.18
N SER A 546 15.44 -41.78 24.19
CA SER A 546 16.04 -42.29 25.43
C SER A 546 15.10 -43.20 26.23
N VAL A 547 13.80 -43.24 25.89
CA VAL A 547 12.81 -44.12 26.54
C VAL A 547 12.43 -45.29 25.64
N VAL A 548 12.26 -45.06 24.33
CA VAL A 548 11.79 -46.09 23.39
C VAL A 548 12.88 -46.65 22.47
N GLY A 549 14.12 -46.18 22.60
CA GLY A 549 15.25 -46.49 21.72
C GLY A 549 15.52 -47.98 21.60
N ASP A 550 15.46 -48.73 22.71
CA ASP A 550 15.57 -50.20 22.71
C ASP A 550 14.49 -50.88 21.86
N THR A 551 13.26 -50.33 21.85
CA THR A 551 12.16 -50.88 21.04
C THR A 551 12.31 -50.50 19.56
N ILE A 552 12.85 -49.32 19.28
CA ILE A 552 13.14 -48.83 17.93
C ILE A 552 14.46 -49.43 17.39
N GLY A 553 15.32 -49.96 18.25
CA GLY A 553 16.65 -50.49 17.93
C GLY A 553 17.71 -49.42 17.63
N THR A 554 17.49 -48.17 18.05
CA THR A 554 18.50 -47.10 18.03
C THR A 554 18.09 -45.96 18.96
N GLU A 555 19.07 -45.31 19.58
CA GLU A 555 18.91 -44.04 20.32
C GLU A 555 19.36 -42.83 19.47
N GLU A 556 20.01 -43.07 18.34
CA GLU A 556 20.56 -42.03 17.48
C GLU A 556 19.47 -41.42 16.60
N LEU A 557 19.22 -40.12 16.76
CA LEU A 557 18.20 -39.41 15.98
C LEU A 557 18.45 -39.52 14.47
N ALA A 558 19.71 -39.50 14.05
CA ALA A 558 20.13 -39.62 12.65
C ALA A 558 19.71 -40.96 12.01
N ASP A 559 19.57 -42.03 12.80
CA ASP A 559 19.15 -43.36 12.36
C ASP A 559 17.63 -43.53 12.33
N THR A 560 16.86 -42.51 12.72
CA THR A 560 15.40 -42.57 12.73
C THR A 560 14.76 -41.73 11.64
N LEU A 561 13.63 -42.20 11.12
CA LEU A 561 12.72 -41.49 10.23
C LEU A 561 11.39 -41.28 10.98
N TRP A 562 10.93 -40.04 11.01
CA TRP A 562 9.67 -39.66 11.66
C TRP A 562 8.68 -39.27 10.57
N GLN A 563 7.70 -40.13 10.30
CA GLN A 563 6.79 -39.97 9.19
C GLN A 563 5.49 -40.75 9.42
N ASP A 564 4.36 -40.25 8.94
CA ASP A 564 3.06 -40.94 8.98
C ASP A 564 2.58 -41.30 10.40
N GLY A 565 2.95 -40.49 11.39
CA GLY A 565 2.69 -40.76 12.80
C GLY A 565 3.56 -41.87 13.39
N LEU A 566 4.62 -42.30 12.69
CA LEU A 566 5.51 -43.38 13.11
C LEU A 566 6.95 -42.87 13.34
N ILE A 567 7.61 -43.48 14.31
CA ILE A 567 9.07 -43.43 14.53
C ILE A 567 9.62 -44.73 13.95
N ILE A 568 10.45 -44.65 12.91
CA ILE A 568 10.93 -45.80 12.13
C ILE A 568 12.46 -45.83 12.17
N ASN A 569 13.06 -46.99 12.40
CA ASN A 569 14.49 -47.18 12.23
C ASN A 569 14.84 -47.25 10.73
N LYS A 570 15.78 -46.41 10.26
CA LYS A 570 16.21 -46.37 8.85
C LYS A 570 16.92 -47.65 8.41
N HIS A 571 17.54 -48.37 9.35
CA HIS A 571 18.31 -49.58 9.07
C HIS A 571 17.44 -50.85 9.13
N ASP A 572 16.34 -50.83 9.88
CA ASP A 572 15.33 -51.90 9.89
C ASP A 572 13.90 -51.33 10.01
N PRO A 573 13.18 -51.12 8.89
CA PRO A 573 11.83 -50.57 8.91
C PRO A 573 10.78 -51.38 9.69
N ARG A 574 11.08 -52.64 10.06
CA ARG A 574 10.20 -53.44 10.93
C ARG A 574 10.24 -52.96 12.38
N GLN A 575 11.31 -52.28 12.76
CA GLN A 575 11.44 -51.62 14.07
C GLN A 575 10.86 -50.22 13.97
N GLN A 576 9.58 -50.13 14.34
CA GLN A 576 8.83 -48.88 14.31
C GLN A 576 7.85 -48.80 15.47
N MET A 577 7.48 -47.58 15.86
CA MET A 577 6.48 -47.32 16.89
C MET A 577 5.59 -46.15 16.48
N ASP A 578 4.31 -46.25 16.81
CA ASP A 578 3.38 -45.13 16.73
C ASP A 578 3.81 -43.99 17.67
N PHE A 579 3.77 -42.75 17.15
CA PHE A 579 4.22 -41.55 17.85
C PHE A 579 3.45 -41.33 19.16
N LYS A 580 2.11 -41.53 19.15
CA LYS A 580 1.27 -41.38 20.35
C LYS A 580 1.65 -42.41 21.41
N THR A 581 1.95 -43.63 20.99
CA THR A 581 2.45 -44.70 21.87
C THR A 581 3.80 -44.33 22.48
N ALA A 582 4.74 -43.81 21.69
CA ALA A 582 6.05 -43.39 22.18
C ALA A 582 5.97 -42.22 23.16
N VAL A 583 5.12 -41.23 22.87
CA VAL A 583 4.79 -40.10 23.75
C VAL A 583 4.21 -40.58 25.07
N ASN A 584 3.23 -41.49 25.05
CA ASN A 584 2.62 -42.03 26.25
C ASN A 584 3.65 -42.77 27.13
N LYS A 585 4.49 -43.63 26.54
CA LYS A 585 5.59 -44.29 27.26
C LYS A 585 6.57 -43.30 27.88
N THR A 586 6.93 -42.25 27.14
CA THR A 586 7.86 -41.21 27.62
C THR A 586 7.29 -40.45 28.81
N LYS A 587 5.98 -40.15 28.78
CA LYS A 587 5.28 -39.54 29.92
C LYS A 587 5.28 -40.45 31.15
N TRP A 588 4.98 -41.74 31.00
CA TRP A 588 5.00 -42.70 32.12
C TRP A 588 6.40 -42.94 32.68
N ALA A 589 7.44 -42.69 31.88
CA ALA A 589 8.83 -42.65 32.33
C ALA A 589 9.20 -41.34 33.07
N SER A 590 8.25 -40.42 33.29
CA SER A 590 8.47 -39.11 33.92
C SER A 590 9.48 -38.22 33.18
N VAL A 591 9.59 -38.38 31.86
CA VAL A 591 10.46 -37.56 31.01
C VAL A 591 9.66 -36.41 30.41
N SER A 592 10.17 -35.18 30.52
CA SER A 592 9.49 -33.98 30.03
C SER A 592 9.42 -33.91 28.51
N LEU A 593 8.22 -33.68 27.99
CA LEU A 593 7.94 -33.43 26.57
C LEU A 593 7.64 -31.95 26.27
N THR A 594 8.18 -31.05 27.10
CA THR A 594 8.14 -29.60 26.88
C THR A 594 9.57 -29.08 26.72
N GLU A 595 9.80 -28.20 25.76
CA GLU A 595 11.12 -27.64 25.47
C GLU A 595 11.10 -26.23 24.93
N TYR A 596 12.12 -25.44 25.31
CA TYR A 596 12.45 -24.16 24.69
C TYR A 596 13.49 -24.36 23.59
N GLY A 597 13.14 -23.92 22.39
CA GLY A 597 14.04 -23.82 21.25
C GLY A 597 14.76 -22.48 21.23
N TRP A 598 16.06 -22.48 20.97
CA TRP A 598 16.87 -21.27 20.83
C TRP A 598 17.75 -21.36 19.59
N PHE A 599 17.45 -20.52 18.59
CA PHE A 599 18.22 -20.48 17.35
C PHE A 599 19.05 -19.20 17.24
N VAL A 600 20.34 -19.39 16.98
CA VAL A 600 21.28 -18.33 16.61
C VAL A 600 21.71 -18.59 15.16
N PRO A 601 21.53 -17.62 14.24
CA PRO A 601 21.99 -17.79 12.87
C PRO A 601 23.51 -17.96 12.77
N PRO A 602 24.02 -18.50 11.65
CA PRO A 602 25.45 -18.63 11.42
C PRO A 602 26.20 -17.29 11.58
N PRO A 603 27.47 -17.33 12.02
CA PRO A 603 28.24 -16.11 12.27
C PRO A 603 28.46 -15.30 10.98
N ILE A 604 28.47 -13.98 11.15
CA ILE A 604 28.70 -12.98 10.12
C ILE A 604 29.84 -12.04 10.56
N HIS A 605 30.39 -11.27 9.62
CA HIS A 605 31.50 -10.35 9.90
C HIS A 605 31.33 -9.04 9.16
N TRP A 606 31.60 -7.92 9.83
CA TRP A 606 31.52 -6.58 9.26
C TRP A 606 32.58 -5.66 9.87
N ASP A 607 33.26 -4.90 9.03
CA ASP A 607 34.22 -3.85 9.38
C ASP A 607 33.55 -2.50 9.11
N GLU A 608 33.10 -1.81 10.17
CA GLU A 608 32.39 -0.53 10.06
C GLU A 608 33.27 0.60 9.52
N GLU A 609 34.58 0.57 9.79
CA GLU A 609 35.49 1.62 9.32
C GLU A 609 35.70 1.52 7.81
N LYS A 610 35.67 0.32 7.24
CA LYS A 610 35.77 0.10 5.78
C LYS A 610 34.43 -0.01 5.08
N GLY A 611 33.37 -0.32 5.82
CA GLY A 611 32.06 -0.63 5.27
C GLY A 611 32.07 -1.92 4.44
N CYS A 612 32.79 -2.94 4.88
CA CYS A 612 32.98 -4.17 4.11
C CYS A 612 32.93 -5.42 5.01
N GLY A 613 32.63 -6.57 4.43
CA GLY A 613 32.55 -7.85 5.13
C GLY A 613 31.53 -8.80 4.52
N SER A 614 31.12 -9.77 5.35
CA SER A 614 30.09 -10.78 5.11
C SER A 614 28.83 -10.44 5.92
N PRO A 615 27.98 -9.52 5.43
CA PRO A 615 26.84 -8.98 6.20
C PRO A 615 25.70 -9.98 6.45
N TYR A 616 25.57 -11.01 5.62
CA TYR A 616 24.49 -12.00 5.70
C TYR A 616 25.03 -13.42 5.48
N PHE A 617 24.43 -14.42 6.13
CA PHE A 617 24.82 -15.82 5.95
C PHE A 617 24.16 -16.50 4.74
N THR A 618 23.04 -15.95 4.23
CA THR A 618 22.39 -16.42 3.00
C THR A 618 21.66 -15.30 2.28
N TRP A 619 21.39 -15.53 0.98
CA TRP A 619 20.77 -14.57 0.07
C TRP A 619 19.68 -15.23 -0.78
N VAL A 620 18.65 -14.44 -1.09
CA VAL A 620 17.59 -14.75 -2.06
C VAL A 620 17.85 -13.97 -3.33
N TYR A 621 17.58 -14.58 -4.47
CA TYR A 621 17.70 -13.95 -5.78
C TYR A 621 16.34 -13.89 -6.46
N GLY A 622 16.07 -12.81 -7.18
CA GLY A 622 14.80 -12.63 -7.88
C GLY A 622 14.94 -11.89 -9.19
N CYS A 623 14.14 -12.27 -10.18
CA CYS A 623 13.98 -11.53 -11.41
C CYS A 623 12.48 -11.35 -11.70
N GLN A 624 12.07 -10.12 -12.03
CA GLN A 624 10.71 -9.84 -12.48
C GLN A 624 10.74 -9.19 -13.87
N VAL A 625 9.81 -9.60 -14.72
CA VAL A 625 9.55 -9.04 -16.05
C VAL A 625 8.15 -8.45 -16.06
N ALA A 626 8.04 -7.17 -16.43
CA ALA A 626 6.76 -6.46 -16.53
C ALA A 626 6.44 -6.16 -17.99
N GLU A 627 5.18 -6.37 -18.37
CA GLU A 627 4.61 -5.97 -19.66
C GLU A 627 3.60 -4.85 -19.43
N VAL A 628 3.69 -3.76 -20.17
CA VAL A 628 2.81 -2.60 -20.03
C VAL A 628 2.28 -2.11 -21.37
N ARG A 629 1.22 -1.32 -21.34
CA ARG A 629 0.92 -0.37 -22.41
C ARG A 629 0.73 1.03 -21.85
N VAL A 630 1.15 2.04 -22.60
CA VAL A 630 1.09 3.44 -22.21
C VAL A 630 0.31 4.22 -23.26
N ASN A 631 -0.69 4.97 -22.82
CA ASN A 631 -1.43 5.88 -23.68
C ASN A 631 -0.65 7.19 -23.81
N THR A 632 -0.13 7.49 -24.99
CA THR A 632 0.73 8.66 -25.25
C THR A 632 -0.01 9.99 -25.13
N SER A 633 -1.34 9.98 -25.29
CA SER A 633 -2.18 11.17 -25.19
C SER A 633 -2.46 11.59 -23.74
N THR A 634 -2.41 10.64 -22.80
CA THR A 634 -2.85 10.86 -21.41
C THR A 634 -1.79 10.51 -20.35
N GLY A 635 -0.78 9.74 -20.70
CA GLY A 635 0.21 9.19 -19.77
C GLY A 635 -0.28 7.97 -18.99
N LYS A 636 -1.49 7.46 -19.28
CA LYS A 636 -2.05 6.31 -18.58
C LYS A 636 -1.28 5.03 -18.92
N THR A 637 -0.77 4.37 -17.88
CA THR A 637 -0.06 3.09 -17.98
C THR A 637 -0.93 1.96 -17.44
N ASP A 638 -1.16 0.94 -18.25
CA ASP A 638 -1.77 -0.32 -17.82
C ASP A 638 -0.71 -1.40 -17.68
N LEU A 639 -0.69 -2.10 -16.55
CA LEU A 639 0.09 -3.33 -16.37
C LEU A 639 -0.65 -4.49 -17.05
N LEU A 640 0.00 -5.12 -18.04
CA LEU A 640 -0.59 -6.20 -18.83
C LEU A 640 -0.30 -7.58 -18.24
N HIS A 641 0.93 -7.79 -17.77
CA HIS A 641 1.37 -9.06 -17.20
C HIS A 641 2.65 -8.87 -16.38
N VAL A 642 2.88 -9.75 -15.40
CA VAL A 642 4.16 -9.86 -14.69
C VAL A 642 4.58 -11.32 -14.58
N THR A 643 5.83 -11.62 -14.93
CA THR A 643 6.49 -12.90 -14.68
C THR A 643 7.54 -12.71 -13.60
N ALA A 644 7.47 -13.48 -12.51
CA ALA A 644 8.34 -13.34 -11.36
C ALA A 644 8.99 -14.68 -11.00
N ALA A 645 10.32 -14.76 -11.09
CA ALA A 645 11.10 -15.91 -10.64
C ALA A 645 11.88 -15.55 -9.37
N HIS A 646 11.77 -16.37 -8.34
CA HIS A 646 12.43 -16.17 -7.04
C HIS A 646 13.06 -17.46 -6.54
N ASP A 647 14.32 -17.40 -6.12
CA ASP A 647 15.00 -18.48 -5.39
C ASP A 647 14.75 -18.34 -3.89
N VAL A 648 13.89 -19.22 -3.38
CA VAL A 648 13.45 -19.21 -1.98
C VAL A 648 13.95 -20.44 -1.22
N GLY A 649 15.01 -21.07 -1.71
CA GLY A 649 15.37 -22.40 -1.23
C GLY A 649 14.22 -23.36 -1.41
N ARG A 650 13.84 -24.11 -0.38
CA ARG A 650 12.67 -24.99 -0.44
C ARG A 650 11.36 -24.25 -0.18
N ILE A 651 10.36 -24.48 -1.01
CA ILE A 651 9.00 -23.97 -0.84
C ILE A 651 8.27 -24.86 0.19
N LEU A 652 8.01 -24.30 1.36
CA LEU A 652 7.26 -24.99 2.43
C LEU A 652 5.75 -24.96 2.22
N ASN A 653 5.23 -23.85 1.68
CA ASN A 653 3.81 -23.66 1.38
C ASN A 653 3.65 -22.95 0.03
N PRO A 654 3.27 -23.66 -1.04
CA PRO A 654 3.12 -23.08 -2.38
C PRO A 654 2.11 -21.92 -2.44
N VAL A 655 0.96 -22.04 -1.76
CA VAL A 655 -0.08 -20.99 -1.74
C VAL A 655 0.42 -19.75 -0.99
N GLY A 656 1.13 -19.94 0.12
CA GLY A 656 1.76 -18.85 0.86
C GLY A 656 2.84 -18.14 0.05
N PHE A 657 3.69 -18.90 -0.64
CA PHE A 657 4.73 -18.37 -1.53
C PHE A 657 4.12 -17.53 -2.67
N GLU A 658 3.15 -18.08 -3.40
CA GLU A 658 2.46 -17.36 -4.49
C GLU A 658 1.78 -16.09 -3.97
N GLY A 659 1.09 -16.16 -2.84
CA GLY A 659 0.43 -15.00 -2.22
C GLY A 659 1.41 -13.89 -1.83
N GLN A 660 2.60 -14.24 -1.29
CA GLN A 660 3.63 -13.26 -0.95
C GLN A 660 4.20 -12.57 -2.20
N VAL A 661 4.46 -13.32 -3.27
CA VAL A 661 4.96 -12.79 -4.55
C VAL A 661 3.92 -11.86 -5.19
N CYS A 662 2.67 -12.31 -5.31
CA CYS A 662 1.58 -11.51 -5.86
C CYS A 662 1.34 -10.22 -5.05
N GLY A 663 1.35 -10.30 -3.71
CA GLY A 663 1.22 -9.13 -2.85
C GLY A 663 2.40 -8.16 -2.97
N GLY A 664 3.62 -8.67 -3.14
CA GLY A 664 4.81 -7.84 -3.37
C GLY A 664 4.77 -7.11 -4.72
N ILE A 665 4.34 -7.79 -5.78
CA ILE A 665 4.16 -7.17 -7.11
C ILE A 665 3.08 -6.08 -7.06
N ALA A 666 1.96 -6.33 -6.38
CA ALA A 666 0.91 -5.32 -6.24
C ALA A 666 1.40 -4.07 -5.51
N GLN A 667 2.12 -4.22 -4.40
CA GLN A 667 2.71 -3.11 -3.65
C GLN A 667 3.78 -2.36 -4.47
N GLY A 668 4.62 -3.07 -5.23
CA GLY A 668 5.61 -2.44 -6.11
C GLY A 668 5.01 -1.76 -7.35
N PHE A 669 3.87 -2.24 -7.86
CA PHE A 669 3.09 -1.55 -8.89
C PHE A 669 2.57 -0.20 -8.38
N GLY A 670 2.04 -0.18 -7.16
CA GLY A 670 1.62 1.06 -6.51
C GLY A 670 2.77 2.05 -6.39
N TYR A 671 3.93 1.60 -5.89
CA TYR A 671 5.14 2.42 -5.81
C TYR A 671 5.63 2.95 -7.16
N ALA A 672 5.48 2.17 -8.24
CA ALA A 672 5.90 2.61 -9.57
C ALA A 672 4.96 3.65 -10.19
N LEU A 673 3.64 3.55 -10.02
CA LEU A 673 2.70 4.29 -10.87
C LEU A 673 1.67 5.16 -10.12
N LEU A 674 1.31 4.80 -8.88
CA LEU A 674 0.11 5.36 -8.23
C LEU A 674 0.37 6.10 -6.91
N GLU A 675 1.24 5.54 -6.07
CA GLU A 675 1.41 5.92 -4.69
C GLU A 675 2.32 7.17 -4.56
N ASP A 676 1.71 8.34 -4.77
CA ASP A 676 2.32 9.66 -4.55
C ASP A 676 1.84 10.23 -3.21
N PHE A 677 2.63 10.01 -2.15
CA PHE A 677 2.33 10.57 -0.83
C PHE A 677 2.66 12.07 -0.81
N ASN A 678 1.62 12.90 -0.92
CA ASN A 678 1.82 14.33 -1.02
C ASN A 678 2.05 14.96 0.36
N ILE A 679 3.26 15.45 0.57
CA ILE A 679 3.65 16.36 1.65
C ILE A 679 4.10 17.68 1.05
N GLU A 680 3.65 18.79 1.64
CA GLU A 680 3.97 20.15 1.22
C GLU A 680 4.33 21.00 2.44
N HIS A 681 5.54 21.56 2.43
CA HIS A 681 6.05 22.37 3.55
C HIS A 681 5.97 21.65 4.91
N GLY A 682 6.19 20.33 4.93
CA GLY A 682 6.10 19.49 6.13
C GLY A 682 4.67 19.09 6.53
N GLN A 683 3.64 19.55 5.82
CA GLN A 683 2.24 19.19 6.07
C GLN A 683 1.77 18.09 5.13
N VAL A 684 1.21 17.02 5.70
CA VAL A 684 0.60 15.93 4.95
C VAL A 684 -0.66 16.43 4.26
N LYS A 685 -0.81 16.15 2.95
CA LYS A 685 -1.98 16.50 2.14
C LYS A 685 -2.78 15.28 1.70
N SER A 686 -2.16 14.10 1.66
CA SER A 686 -2.79 12.83 1.29
C SER A 686 -3.18 12.03 2.53
N GLU A 687 -4.21 12.46 3.25
CA GLU A 687 -4.57 11.93 4.58
C GLU A 687 -5.44 10.65 4.54
N ASN A 688 -5.98 10.27 3.37
CA ASN A 688 -6.86 9.08 3.26
C ASN A 688 -6.82 8.49 1.84
N PHE A 689 -7.42 7.31 1.62
CA PHE A 689 -7.35 6.54 0.36
C PHE A 689 -8.11 7.14 -0.83
N ASP A 690 -8.85 8.23 -0.62
CA ASP A 690 -9.40 9.07 -1.68
C ASP A 690 -8.33 9.97 -2.32
N SER A 691 -7.31 10.35 -1.55
CA SER A 691 -6.18 11.19 -1.97
C SER A 691 -4.87 10.43 -2.14
N TYR A 692 -4.65 9.35 -1.37
CA TYR A 692 -3.55 8.40 -1.53
C TYR A 692 -4.02 7.14 -2.27
N LEU A 693 -3.59 6.96 -3.51
CA LEU A 693 -4.17 5.95 -4.40
C LEU A 693 -3.41 4.62 -4.34
N LEU A 694 -3.98 3.65 -3.61
CA LEU A 694 -3.55 2.26 -3.68
C LEU A 694 -4.01 1.59 -4.99
N PRO A 695 -3.28 0.55 -5.45
CA PRO A 695 -3.74 -0.33 -6.51
C PRO A 695 -5.06 -1.01 -6.15
N THR A 696 -5.97 -1.07 -7.11
CA THR A 696 -7.22 -1.82 -7.01
C THR A 696 -7.12 -3.17 -7.72
N ILE A 697 -8.08 -4.05 -7.49
CA ILE A 697 -8.15 -5.36 -8.15
C ILE A 697 -8.22 -5.28 -9.69
N LYS A 698 -8.59 -4.13 -10.27
CA LYS A 698 -8.60 -3.94 -11.74
C LYS A 698 -7.28 -3.39 -12.29
N ASP A 699 -6.38 -2.94 -11.42
CA ASP A 699 -5.06 -2.45 -11.82
C ASP A 699 -4.05 -3.61 -11.94
N ILE A 700 -4.30 -4.71 -11.23
CA ILE A 700 -3.40 -5.87 -11.14
C ILE A 700 -3.87 -7.00 -12.08
N PRO A 701 -3.10 -7.39 -13.11
CA PRO A 701 -3.45 -8.49 -14.01
C PRO A 701 -3.12 -9.85 -13.39
N ARG A 702 -3.37 -10.93 -14.15
CA ARG A 702 -2.83 -12.25 -13.82
C ARG A 702 -1.30 -12.20 -13.88
N MET A 703 -0.65 -13.04 -13.07
CA MET A 703 0.81 -13.10 -12.94
C MET A 703 1.29 -14.53 -13.15
N THR A 704 2.55 -14.68 -13.56
CA THR A 704 3.25 -15.96 -13.60
C THR A 704 4.30 -15.97 -12.50
N VAL A 705 4.07 -16.80 -11.47
CA VAL A 705 5.02 -16.96 -10.36
C VAL A 705 5.82 -18.25 -10.55
N ILE A 706 7.14 -18.14 -10.46
CA ILE A 706 8.09 -19.25 -10.65
C ILE A 706 8.93 -19.38 -9.39
N GLY A 707 8.75 -20.51 -8.70
CA GLY A 707 9.63 -20.93 -7.61
C GLY A 707 10.91 -21.55 -8.15
N VAL A 708 12.07 -21.01 -7.76
CA VAL A 708 13.37 -21.65 -7.95
C VAL A 708 13.76 -22.30 -6.63
N GLU A 709 13.95 -23.63 -6.64
CA GLU A 709 14.25 -24.37 -5.41
C GLU A 709 15.71 -24.81 -5.33
N ASN A 710 16.51 -24.03 -4.60
CA ASN A 710 17.90 -24.35 -4.26
C ASN A 710 18.03 -24.48 -2.73
N PRO A 711 17.73 -25.65 -2.13
CA PRO A 711 17.68 -25.81 -0.68
C PRO A 711 18.91 -25.24 0.05
N ASP A 712 18.67 -24.40 1.05
CA ASP A 712 19.71 -23.70 1.80
C ASP A 712 20.12 -24.46 3.06
N ILE A 713 21.42 -24.60 3.29
CA ILE A 713 21.95 -25.32 4.46
C ILE A 713 21.65 -24.65 5.80
N ALA A 714 21.46 -23.32 5.81
CA ALA A 714 21.15 -22.55 7.00
C ALA A 714 19.63 -22.41 7.23
N GLY A 715 18.82 -22.86 6.26
CA GLY A 715 17.37 -22.74 6.28
C GLY A 715 16.68 -23.96 6.90
N PRO A 716 15.60 -23.78 7.68
CA PRO A 716 14.83 -24.90 8.20
C PRO A 716 14.25 -25.71 7.03
N MET A 717 14.62 -26.99 6.98
CA MET A 717 14.25 -27.91 5.89
C MET A 717 14.70 -27.44 4.49
N GLY A 718 15.69 -26.55 4.40
CA GLY A 718 16.17 -25.98 3.15
C GLY A 718 15.49 -24.68 2.70
N ALA A 719 14.52 -24.15 3.46
CA ALA A 719 13.74 -22.97 3.06
C ALA A 719 14.51 -21.66 3.26
N LYS A 720 14.20 -20.64 2.43
CA LYS A 720 14.55 -19.22 2.64
C LYS A 720 13.27 -18.38 2.79
N GLY A 721 13.42 -17.11 3.15
CA GLY A 721 12.29 -16.18 3.23
C GLY A 721 11.98 -15.48 1.90
N ILE A 722 10.72 -15.09 1.66
CA ILE A 722 10.28 -14.40 0.43
C ILE A 722 9.56 -13.07 0.70
N GLY A 723 9.38 -12.71 1.98
CA GLY A 723 8.56 -11.57 2.40
C GLY A 723 8.89 -10.31 1.61
N GLU A 724 10.12 -9.81 1.70
CA GLU A 724 10.51 -8.55 1.06
C GLU A 724 11.04 -8.66 -0.38
N PRO A 725 11.83 -9.69 -0.77
CA PRO A 725 12.34 -9.83 -2.14
C PRO A 725 11.25 -9.76 -3.22
N ALA A 726 10.03 -10.22 -2.89
CA ALA A 726 8.87 -10.14 -3.76
C ALA A 726 8.49 -8.72 -4.22
N THR A 727 8.86 -7.67 -3.46
CA THR A 727 8.40 -6.28 -3.66
C THR A 727 9.42 -5.41 -4.39
N GLU A 728 10.71 -5.72 -4.26
CA GLU A 728 11.81 -4.82 -4.66
C GLU A 728 11.93 -4.56 -6.17
N LEU A 729 11.43 -5.50 -6.97
CA LEU A 729 11.73 -5.58 -8.39
C LEU A 729 10.66 -4.93 -9.28
N ALA A 730 9.39 -4.95 -8.85
CA ALA A 730 8.27 -4.62 -9.72
C ALA A 730 8.34 -3.18 -10.22
N ALA A 731 8.70 -2.24 -9.34
CA ALA A 731 8.77 -0.83 -9.73
C ALA A 731 9.85 -0.57 -10.79
N ALA A 732 11.02 -1.19 -10.64
CA ALA A 732 12.12 -1.11 -11.60
C ALA A 732 11.75 -1.75 -12.95
N ALA A 733 11.16 -2.95 -12.94
CA ALA A 733 10.74 -3.64 -14.15
C ALA A 733 9.66 -2.85 -14.92
N ILE A 734 8.71 -2.24 -14.20
CA ILE A 734 7.68 -1.36 -14.78
C ILE A 734 8.32 -0.10 -15.38
N ASN A 735 9.23 0.56 -14.66
CA ASN A 735 9.95 1.73 -15.18
C ASN A 735 10.68 1.43 -16.49
N ASN A 736 11.38 0.30 -16.53
CA ASN A 736 12.09 -0.17 -17.72
C ASN A 736 11.12 -0.46 -18.87
N ALA A 737 9.95 -1.06 -18.58
CA ALA A 737 8.93 -1.34 -19.57
C ALA A 737 8.30 -0.06 -20.16
N VAL A 738 7.97 0.92 -19.29
CA VAL A 738 7.44 2.23 -19.71
C VAL A 738 8.48 2.99 -20.52
N SER A 739 9.75 2.96 -20.08
CA SER A 739 10.84 3.63 -20.79
C SER A 739 11.03 3.06 -22.19
N PHE A 740 10.97 1.73 -22.33
CA PHE A 740 10.99 1.06 -23.64
C PHE A 740 9.79 1.46 -24.50
N ALA A 741 8.58 1.49 -23.92
CA ALA A 741 7.35 1.81 -24.67
C ALA A 741 7.41 3.21 -25.29
N LEU A 742 7.93 4.19 -24.54
CA LEU A 742 7.97 5.59 -24.93
C LEU A 742 9.28 6.02 -25.58
N GLY A 743 10.32 5.19 -25.55
CA GLY A 743 11.67 5.57 -25.98
C GLY A 743 12.27 6.71 -25.15
N THR A 744 11.77 6.91 -23.93
CA THR A 744 12.16 8.01 -23.02
C THR A 744 12.55 7.42 -21.68
N ARG A 745 13.65 7.90 -21.08
CA ARG A 745 14.11 7.42 -19.77
C ARG A 745 13.47 8.23 -18.65
N PHE A 746 12.96 7.51 -17.64
CA PHE A 746 12.41 8.12 -16.43
C PHE A 746 13.29 7.81 -15.23
N ASN A 747 13.70 8.88 -14.56
CA ASN A 747 14.60 8.84 -13.42
C ASN A 747 13.92 9.28 -12.11
N LYS A 748 12.59 9.36 -12.09
CA LYS A 748 11.80 9.69 -10.91
C LYS A 748 10.56 8.82 -10.79
N LEU A 749 10.32 8.26 -9.61
CA LEU A 749 9.06 7.57 -9.25
C LEU A 749 8.22 8.37 -8.25
N PRO A 750 6.88 8.21 -8.26
CA PRO A 750 6.10 7.37 -9.18
C PRO A 750 5.86 8.00 -10.57
N LEU A 751 5.69 7.17 -11.60
CA LEU A 751 5.29 7.53 -12.96
C LEU A 751 3.78 7.75 -13.05
N THR A 752 3.28 8.77 -12.34
CA THR A 752 1.89 9.19 -12.46
C THR A 752 1.58 9.67 -13.89
N LEU A 753 0.29 9.84 -14.21
CA LEU A 753 -0.13 10.39 -15.50
C LEU A 753 0.61 11.70 -15.84
N GLU A 754 0.75 12.57 -14.84
CA GLU A 754 1.44 13.85 -14.96
C GLU A 754 2.95 13.66 -15.14
N GLN A 755 3.58 12.76 -14.38
CA GLN A 755 5.00 12.45 -14.52
C GLN A 755 5.34 11.95 -15.92
N VAL A 756 4.48 11.09 -16.50
CA VAL A 756 4.69 10.52 -17.83
C VAL A 756 4.57 11.57 -18.94
N ILE A 757 3.63 12.51 -18.83
CA ILE A 757 3.39 13.55 -19.86
C ILE A 757 4.28 14.78 -19.68
N LEU A 758 4.49 15.24 -18.45
CA LEU A 758 5.16 16.50 -18.13
C LEU A 758 6.58 16.32 -17.62
N GLY A 759 6.97 15.12 -17.18
CA GLY A 759 8.24 14.88 -16.48
C GLY A 759 8.24 15.27 -15.00
N TYR A 760 7.10 15.72 -14.45
CA TYR A 760 6.93 16.04 -13.04
C TYR A 760 5.49 15.81 -12.56
N ASN A 761 5.33 15.46 -11.28
CA ASN A 761 4.01 15.37 -10.64
C ASN A 761 3.43 16.77 -10.39
N LEU A 762 2.18 16.98 -10.78
CA LEU A 762 1.45 18.19 -10.39
C LEU A 762 0.91 18.05 -8.97
N LYS A 763 1.37 18.95 -8.10
CA LYS A 763 0.88 19.08 -6.73
C LYS A 763 -0.19 20.16 -6.64
N LYS A 764 -1.28 19.86 -5.94
CA LYS A 764 -2.35 20.83 -5.73
C LYS A 764 -1.83 21.90 -4.77
N PRO A 765 -1.70 23.17 -5.18
CA PRO A 765 -1.22 24.21 -4.30
C PRO A 765 -2.13 24.31 -3.06
N ALA A 766 -1.52 24.63 -1.91
CA ALA A 766 -2.24 24.96 -0.69
C ALA A 766 -3.41 25.89 -1.03
N ARG A 767 -4.64 25.51 -0.63
CA ARG A 767 -5.81 26.35 -0.92
C ARG A 767 -5.60 27.71 -0.25
N GLN A 768 -6.07 28.79 -0.88
CA GLN A 768 -6.04 30.10 -0.23
C GLN A 768 -6.80 30.09 1.11
N SER A 769 -7.82 29.22 1.25
CA SER A 769 -8.46 28.93 2.54
C SER A 769 -7.52 28.23 3.53
N GLU A 770 -6.64 27.31 3.11
CA GLU A 770 -5.64 26.66 3.97
C GLU A 770 -4.56 27.64 4.45
N LEU A 771 -4.29 28.70 3.68
CA LEU A 771 -3.37 29.79 4.04
C LEU A 771 -4.03 30.90 4.89
N MET A 772 -5.38 30.95 4.92
CA MET A 772 -6.18 31.98 5.60
C MET A 772 -6.93 31.43 6.83
N ILE A 773 -6.77 30.15 7.18
CA ILE A 773 -7.33 29.60 8.41
C ILE A 773 -6.54 30.18 9.59
N GLU A 774 -7.15 31.14 10.30
CA GLU A 774 -6.79 31.49 11.67
C GLU A 774 -6.72 30.21 12.51
N ALA A 775 -5.74 30.12 13.41
CA ALA A 775 -5.41 28.92 14.19
C ALA A 775 -6.61 28.30 14.94
N ASP A 776 -7.67 29.07 15.19
CA ASP A 776 -8.81 28.69 16.02
C ASP A 776 -9.80 27.69 15.40
N ASN A 777 -9.62 27.23 14.16
CA ASN A 777 -10.62 26.39 13.47
C ASN A 777 -10.12 25.09 12.81
N LYS A 778 -8.86 24.67 13.02
CA LYS A 778 -8.41 23.34 12.56
C LYS A 778 -8.84 22.28 13.57
N LYS A 779 -9.95 21.60 13.27
CA LYS A 779 -10.42 20.44 14.05
C LYS A 779 -9.48 19.27 13.78
N GLN A 780 -8.85 18.74 14.82
CA GLN A 780 -7.88 17.66 14.75
C GLN A 780 -8.53 16.29 14.67
N VAL A 781 -9.81 16.18 15.03
CA VAL A 781 -10.57 14.95 14.87
C VAL A 781 -11.77 15.15 13.94
N LEU A 782 -11.88 14.27 12.95
CA LEU A 782 -12.99 14.30 12.00
C LEU A 782 -14.30 14.12 12.76
N ARG A 783 -15.18 15.11 12.63
CA ARG A 783 -16.47 15.16 13.34
C ARG A 783 -17.32 13.97 12.91
N LEU A 784 -17.63 13.09 13.87
CA LEU A 784 -18.64 12.06 13.69
C LEU A 784 -20.02 12.72 13.59
N THR A 785 -20.88 12.15 12.77
CA THR A 785 -22.28 12.56 12.67
C THR A 785 -23.14 11.34 12.88
N ASP A 786 -24.06 11.39 13.83
CA ASP A 786 -25.09 10.37 14.00
C ASP A 786 -25.92 10.28 12.72
N VAL A 787 -26.19 9.05 12.25
CA VAL A 787 -27.01 8.82 11.06
C VAL A 787 -28.26 8.04 11.45
N GLU A 788 -29.42 8.66 11.31
CA GLU A 788 -30.73 8.04 11.43
C GLU A 788 -31.26 7.69 10.04
N VAL A 789 -31.70 6.46 9.80
CA VAL A 789 -32.22 6.01 8.50
C VAL A 789 -33.62 5.44 8.63
N VAL A 790 -34.59 6.05 7.94
CA VAL A 790 -35.97 5.60 7.84
C VAL A 790 -36.22 4.96 6.46
N ARG A 791 -36.96 3.86 6.42
CA ARG A 791 -37.32 3.14 5.18
C ARG A 791 -38.83 3.23 4.91
N PRO A 792 -39.29 4.06 3.96
CA PRO A 792 -40.70 4.14 3.59
C PRO A 792 -41.14 2.89 2.80
N GLN A 793 -42.44 2.61 2.83
CA GLN A 793 -43.09 1.51 2.12
C GLN A 793 -43.73 1.94 0.79
N SER A 794 -43.93 3.25 0.58
CA SER A 794 -44.50 3.83 -0.63
C SER A 794 -43.83 5.16 -1.00
N LEU A 795 -43.97 5.57 -2.27
CA LEU A 795 -43.53 6.88 -2.72
C LEU A 795 -44.18 8.04 -1.93
N GLU A 796 -45.48 7.93 -1.61
CA GLU A 796 -46.20 8.95 -0.85
C GLU A 796 -45.62 9.14 0.56
N GLN A 797 -45.31 8.02 1.23
CA GLN A 797 -44.66 8.06 2.55
C GLN A 797 -43.26 8.68 2.47
N ALA A 798 -42.50 8.37 1.41
CA ALA A 798 -41.18 8.97 1.20
C ALA A 798 -41.27 10.49 1.02
N LEU A 799 -42.20 10.98 0.21
CA LEU A 799 -42.44 12.41 0.00
C LEU A 799 -42.89 13.11 1.29
N THR A 800 -43.70 12.44 2.10
CA THR A 800 -44.15 12.95 3.41
C THR A 800 -42.97 13.13 4.37
N LEU A 801 -42.06 12.17 4.41
CA LEU A 801 -40.84 12.27 5.23
C LEU A 801 -39.90 13.36 4.72
N LEU A 802 -39.76 13.49 3.39
CA LEU A 802 -38.88 14.50 2.77
C LEU A 802 -39.40 15.94 2.92
N ALA A 803 -40.69 16.13 3.19
CA ALA A 803 -41.26 17.44 3.51
C ALA A 803 -40.81 17.96 4.90
N GLN A 804 -40.21 17.11 5.73
CA GLN A 804 -39.67 17.51 7.04
C GLN A 804 -38.30 18.17 6.90
N GLU A 805 -38.03 19.17 7.75
CA GLU A 805 -36.77 19.91 7.71
C GLU A 805 -35.56 19.01 8.04
N GLY A 806 -34.49 19.14 7.24
CA GLY A 806 -33.23 18.44 7.49
C GLY A 806 -33.19 16.95 7.10
N VAL A 807 -34.23 16.45 6.42
CA VAL A 807 -34.31 15.07 5.93
C VAL A 807 -33.78 14.97 4.51
N THR A 808 -32.95 13.96 4.22
CA THR A 808 -32.34 13.75 2.89
C THR A 808 -32.65 12.35 2.36
N ALA A 809 -33.08 12.25 1.10
CA ALA A 809 -33.27 10.96 0.46
C ALA A 809 -31.93 10.26 0.18
N ILE A 810 -31.89 8.93 0.30
CA ILE A 810 -30.71 8.10 -0.02
C ILE A 810 -31.09 6.92 -0.92
N ALA A 811 -30.46 6.83 -2.09
CA ALA A 811 -30.51 5.68 -3.00
C ALA A 811 -29.20 5.58 -3.78
N GLY A 812 -28.37 4.61 -3.43
CA GLY A 812 -26.91 4.84 -3.50
C GLY A 812 -26.51 5.82 -2.40
N GLY A 813 -25.23 6.00 -2.10
CA GLY A 813 -24.88 6.80 -0.92
C GLY A 813 -23.38 7.00 -0.71
N THR A 814 -22.61 7.01 -1.78
CA THR A 814 -21.14 7.14 -1.71
C THR A 814 -20.71 8.46 -1.06
N ASP A 815 -21.48 9.53 -1.24
CA ASP A 815 -21.10 10.87 -0.76
C ASP A 815 -21.83 11.27 0.53
N VAL A 816 -22.81 10.48 0.98
CA VAL A 816 -23.65 10.81 2.14
C VAL A 816 -22.82 10.94 3.41
N ILE A 817 -21.88 10.01 3.63
CA ILE A 817 -20.97 10.07 4.78
C ILE A 817 -19.99 11.25 4.67
N VAL A 818 -19.52 11.56 3.45
CA VAL A 818 -18.64 12.71 3.21
C VAL A 818 -19.37 14.02 3.54
N GLN A 819 -20.63 14.14 3.11
CA GLN A 819 -21.48 15.30 3.42
C GLN A 819 -21.81 15.37 4.91
N GLY A 820 -22.00 14.23 5.58
CA GLY A 820 -22.19 14.14 7.02
C GLY A 820 -21.01 14.71 7.80
N ARG A 821 -19.78 14.32 7.44
CA ARG A 821 -18.55 14.82 8.07
C ARG A 821 -18.38 16.36 8.02
N LEU A 822 -19.12 17.05 7.14
CA LEU A 822 -19.10 18.52 7.05
C LEU A 822 -20.08 19.20 8.03
N GLN A 823 -20.90 18.44 8.76
CA GLN A 823 -21.93 18.94 9.65
C GLN A 823 -21.67 18.48 11.10
N THR A 824 -22.33 19.12 12.06
CA THR A 824 -22.24 18.80 13.50
C THR A 824 -23.56 18.31 14.08
N ARG A 825 -24.53 18.02 13.22
CA ARG A 825 -25.89 17.64 13.60
C ARG A 825 -26.19 16.25 13.03
N PRO A 826 -27.02 15.44 13.70
CA PRO A 826 -27.45 14.16 13.16
C PRO A 826 -28.01 14.29 11.75
N MET A 827 -27.63 13.36 10.87
CA MET A 827 -28.22 13.21 9.54
C MET A 827 -29.46 12.35 9.61
N LYS A 828 -30.59 12.88 9.14
CA LYS A 828 -31.82 12.10 8.96
C LYS A 828 -31.97 11.71 7.49
N LEU A 829 -32.00 10.42 7.23
CA LEU A 829 -32.00 9.84 5.89
C LEU A 829 -33.28 9.05 5.61
N VAL A 830 -33.79 9.15 4.37
CA VAL A 830 -34.92 8.36 3.87
C VAL A 830 -34.41 7.42 2.78
N ASP A 831 -34.30 6.13 3.08
CA ASP A 831 -33.80 5.11 2.14
C ASP A 831 -34.89 4.71 1.14
N ILE A 832 -34.84 5.33 -0.04
CA ILE A 832 -35.80 5.10 -1.13
C ILE A 832 -35.38 3.92 -2.04
N SER A 833 -34.27 3.23 -1.74
CA SER A 833 -33.66 2.25 -2.67
C SER A 833 -34.49 0.99 -2.92
N ARG A 834 -35.59 0.80 -2.17
CA ARG A 834 -36.47 -0.37 -2.25
C ARG A 834 -37.88 -0.06 -2.75
N LEU A 835 -38.19 1.19 -3.08
CA LEU A 835 -39.52 1.58 -3.55
C LEU A 835 -39.77 1.02 -4.95
N PRO A 836 -40.77 0.12 -5.15
CA PRO A 836 -41.08 -0.48 -6.45
C PRO A 836 -41.27 0.55 -7.58
N GLU A 837 -41.84 1.71 -7.24
CA GLU A 837 -42.10 2.82 -8.14
C GLU A 837 -40.83 3.46 -8.71
N LEU A 838 -39.68 3.27 -8.06
CA LEU A 838 -38.39 3.88 -8.40
C LEU A 838 -37.36 2.89 -8.97
N ILE A 839 -37.68 1.60 -9.05
CA ILE A 839 -36.74 0.54 -9.48
C ILE A 839 -37.20 -0.19 -10.76
N GLY A 840 -38.07 0.41 -11.56
CA GLY A 840 -38.54 -0.11 -12.85
C GLY A 840 -37.93 0.57 -14.08
N ILE A 841 -37.95 -0.13 -15.23
CA ILE A 841 -37.76 0.44 -16.57
C ILE A 841 -39.05 0.16 -17.34
N THR A 842 -39.65 1.20 -17.91
CA THR A 842 -40.89 1.10 -18.70
C THR A 842 -40.77 1.91 -19.98
N GLU A 843 -41.33 1.41 -21.08
CA GLU A 843 -41.47 2.17 -22.33
C GLU A 843 -42.89 2.71 -22.44
N ASP A 844 -43.03 3.98 -22.80
CA ASP A 844 -44.32 4.57 -23.13
C ASP A 844 -44.82 4.01 -24.48
N PRO A 845 -46.03 3.45 -24.56
CA PRO A 845 -46.51 2.77 -25.76
C PRO A 845 -46.83 3.70 -26.93
N HIS A 846 -46.90 5.02 -26.72
CA HIS A 846 -47.25 5.99 -27.75
C HIS A 846 -46.05 6.81 -28.21
N THR A 847 -45.23 7.26 -27.26
CA THR A 847 -44.06 8.11 -27.53
C THR A 847 -42.78 7.30 -27.68
N HIS A 848 -42.78 6.03 -27.26
CA HIS A 848 -41.60 5.17 -27.20
C HIS A 848 -40.49 5.71 -26.26
N GLU A 849 -40.82 6.67 -25.40
CA GLU A 849 -39.92 7.16 -24.37
C GLU A 849 -39.63 6.05 -23.35
N VAL A 850 -38.37 5.88 -23.00
CA VAL A 850 -37.95 4.92 -21.99
C VAL A 850 -37.78 5.64 -20.65
N MET A 851 -38.61 5.28 -19.69
CA MET A 851 -38.57 5.80 -18.32
C MET A 851 -37.77 4.85 -17.44
N ILE A 852 -36.68 5.35 -16.86
CA ILE A 852 -35.84 4.66 -15.88
C ILE A 852 -36.15 5.23 -14.49
N GLY A 853 -36.56 4.38 -13.55
CA GLY A 853 -36.77 4.79 -12.16
C GLY A 853 -35.49 5.31 -11.50
N ALA A 854 -35.60 6.35 -10.67
CA ALA A 854 -34.46 7.03 -10.06
C ALA A 854 -33.57 6.13 -9.18
N ALA A 855 -34.17 5.14 -8.51
CA ALA A 855 -33.45 4.19 -7.67
C ALA A 855 -32.92 2.98 -8.45
N MET A 856 -33.01 2.99 -9.79
CA MET A 856 -32.43 1.96 -10.65
C MET A 856 -30.92 1.92 -10.48
N ALA A 857 -30.41 0.75 -10.06
CA ALA A 857 -28.98 0.52 -9.91
C ALA A 857 -28.29 0.40 -11.29
N PHE A 858 -27.05 0.90 -11.41
CA PHE A 858 -26.31 0.88 -12.67
C PHE A 858 -26.18 -0.52 -13.27
N ASN A 859 -26.01 -1.57 -12.46
CA ASN A 859 -25.88 -2.92 -13.01
C ASN A 859 -27.14 -3.38 -13.76
N ARG A 860 -28.32 -3.00 -13.27
CA ARG A 860 -29.61 -3.27 -13.93
C ARG A 860 -29.76 -2.48 -15.23
N ILE A 861 -29.30 -1.23 -15.26
CA ILE A 861 -29.22 -0.43 -16.50
C ILE A 861 -28.34 -1.11 -17.52
N THR A 862 -27.15 -1.55 -17.10
CA THR A 862 -26.18 -2.19 -18.00
C THR A 862 -26.61 -3.56 -18.50
N GLU A 863 -27.57 -4.21 -17.84
CA GLU A 863 -28.12 -5.53 -18.20
C GLU A 863 -29.41 -5.45 -19.01
N HIS A 864 -30.07 -4.30 -19.05
CA HIS A 864 -31.39 -4.17 -19.65
C HIS A 864 -31.33 -4.23 -21.19
N PRO A 865 -32.04 -5.18 -21.85
CA PRO A 865 -31.96 -5.37 -23.30
C PRO A 865 -32.30 -4.11 -24.11
N LEU A 866 -33.40 -3.44 -23.77
CA LEU A 866 -33.84 -2.22 -24.45
C LEU A 866 -32.81 -1.09 -24.38
N LEU A 867 -32.09 -0.98 -23.25
CA LEU A 867 -31.08 0.08 -23.08
C LEU A 867 -29.78 -0.26 -23.81
N ARG A 868 -29.39 -1.54 -23.85
CA ARG A 868 -28.25 -2.02 -24.64
C ARG A 868 -28.47 -1.78 -26.13
N GLU A 869 -29.70 -1.99 -26.60
CA GLU A 869 -30.06 -1.81 -28.00
C GLU A 869 -30.17 -0.32 -28.39
N ARG A 870 -30.96 0.47 -27.66
CA ARG A 870 -31.27 1.87 -28.07
C ARG A 870 -30.30 2.91 -27.51
N TYR A 871 -29.65 2.65 -26.37
CA TYR A 871 -28.79 3.62 -25.69
C TYR A 871 -27.42 3.03 -25.30
N PRO A 872 -26.67 2.41 -26.23
CA PRO A 872 -25.42 1.71 -25.94
C PRO A 872 -24.36 2.60 -25.30
N LEU A 873 -24.32 3.90 -25.64
CA LEU A 873 -23.36 4.84 -25.05
C LEU A 873 -23.61 5.08 -23.55
N LEU A 874 -24.87 5.13 -23.13
CA LEU A 874 -25.24 5.24 -21.71
C LEU A 874 -24.84 3.97 -20.95
N VAL A 875 -25.12 2.80 -21.53
CA VAL A 875 -24.71 1.49 -20.99
C VAL A 875 -23.19 1.44 -20.84
N GLN A 876 -22.43 1.87 -21.85
CA GLN A 876 -20.97 1.91 -21.81
C GLN A 876 -20.45 2.78 -20.65
N ALA A 877 -20.97 4.00 -20.48
CA ALA A 877 -20.54 4.86 -19.37
C ALA A 877 -20.99 4.32 -18.00
N CYS A 878 -22.17 3.70 -17.91
CA CYS A 878 -22.62 3.07 -16.66
C CYS A 878 -21.72 1.90 -16.25
N HIS A 879 -21.11 1.19 -17.20
CA HIS A 879 -20.13 0.13 -16.92
C HIS A 879 -18.82 0.64 -16.30
N THR A 880 -18.48 1.93 -16.49
CA THR A 880 -17.26 2.52 -15.90
C THR A 880 -17.45 3.00 -14.48
N VAL A 881 -18.70 3.16 -14.03
CA VAL A 881 -19.00 3.61 -12.66
C VAL A 881 -18.59 2.55 -11.66
N GLY A 882 -17.59 2.85 -10.82
CA GLY A 882 -17.19 2.03 -9.67
C GLY A 882 -16.85 0.57 -9.99
N SER A 883 -16.82 -0.27 -8.94
CA SER A 883 -16.76 -1.73 -9.08
C SER A 883 -18.16 -2.32 -9.33
N HIS A 884 -18.22 -3.61 -9.65
CA HIS A 884 -19.49 -4.33 -9.78
C HIS A 884 -20.36 -4.22 -8.50
N GLN A 885 -19.74 -4.32 -7.33
CA GLN A 885 -20.42 -4.15 -6.03
C GLN A 885 -21.00 -2.73 -5.87
N ILE A 886 -20.25 -1.72 -6.29
CA ILE A 886 -20.74 -0.33 -6.27
C ILE A 886 -21.92 -0.18 -7.23
N ARG A 887 -21.87 -0.72 -8.45
CA ARG A 887 -22.99 -0.64 -9.42
C ARG A 887 -24.26 -1.37 -9.00
N ASN A 888 -24.17 -2.31 -8.07
CA ASN A 888 -25.34 -2.97 -7.47
C ASN A 888 -26.04 -2.09 -6.42
N ARG A 889 -25.43 -0.97 -6.01
CA ARG A 889 -25.96 -0.04 -5.00
C ARG A 889 -26.12 1.39 -5.53
N ALA A 890 -25.20 1.84 -6.37
CA ALA A 890 -25.21 3.17 -6.97
C ALA A 890 -26.32 3.25 -8.03
N THR A 891 -27.10 4.32 -7.97
CA THR A 891 -28.28 4.51 -8.80
C THR A 891 -28.10 5.68 -9.77
N ILE A 892 -28.81 5.65 -10.89
CA ILE A 892 -28.77 6.76 -11.86
C ILE A 892 -29.33 8.05 -11.26
N GLY A 893 -30.41 7.99 -10.48
CA GLY A 893 -31.00 9.15 -9.83
C GLY A 893 -30.07 9.72 -8.76
N GLY A 894 -29.43 8.88 -7.96
CA GLY A 894 -28.40 9.31 -7.01
C GLY A 894 -27.22 9.99 -7.70
N ASN A 895 -26.76 9.48 -8.85
CA ASN A 895 -25.68 10.08 -9.62
C ASN A 895 -26.06 11.47 -10.18
N ILE A 896 -27.28 11.62 -10.69
CA ILE A 896 -27.82 12.88 -11.23
C ILE A 896 -28.05 13.91 -10.12
N VAL A 897 -28.72 13.55 -9.02
CA VAL A 897 -29.05 14.46 -7.92
C VAL A 897 -27.80 14.93 -7.18
N ASN A 898 -26.81 14.05 -7.01
CA ASN A 898 -25.55 14.42 -6.39
C ASN A 898 -24.78 15.47 -7.22
N ALA A 899 -24.97 15.49 -8.54
CA ALA A 899 -24.35 16.43 -9.46
C ALA A 899 -22.83 16.55 -9.28
N ALA A 900 -22.17 15.46 -8.89
CA ALA A 900 -20.72 15.44 -8.78
C ALA A 900 -20.11 15.75 -10.18
N PRO A 901 -19.05 16.57 -10.26
CA PRO A 901 -18.37 16.88 -11.52
C PRO A 901 -17.87 15.66 -12.33
N CYS A 902 -17.88 14.45 -11.75
CA CYS A 902 -17.44 13.20 -12.37
C CYS A 902 -18.60 12.21 -12.61
N GLY A 903 -19.82 12.70 -12.85
CA GLY A 903 -21.00 11.86 -13.05
C GLY A 903 -21.04 11.22 -14.44
N ASP A 904 -20.41 10.05 -14.60
CA ASP A 904 -20.23 9.37 -15.90
C ASP A 904 -21.53 9.08 -16.67
N SER A 905 -22.69 8.95 -15.99
CA SER A 905 -23.96 8.70 -16.67
C SER A 905 -24.60 9.94 -17.29
N LEU A 906 -24.22 11.14 -16.84
CA LEU A 906 -24.81 12.39 -17.30
C LEU A 906 -24.42 12.74 -18.75
N PRO A 907 -23.14 12.62 -19.19
CA PRO A 907 -22.77 12.99 -20.54
C PRO A 907 -23.56 12.24 -21.63
N PRO A 908 -23.67 10.90 -21.61
CA PRO A 908 -24.49 10.19 -22.59
C PRO A 908 -25.98 10.50 -22.47
N ALA A 909 -26.50 10.67 -21.25
CA ALA A 909 -27.90 11.03 -21.05
C ALA A 909 -28.23 12.41 -21.66
N ILE A 910 -27.33 13.39 -21.52
CA ILE A 910 -27.46 14.70 -22.17
C ILE A 910 -27.37 14.57 -23.70
N LEU A 911 -26.48 13.72 -24.22
CA LEU A 911 -26.38 13.47 -25.67
C LEU A 911 -27.68 12.91 -26.25
N TYR A 912 -28.40 12.09 -25.49
CA TYR A 912 -29.71 11.53 -25.85
C TYR A 912 -30.89 12.46 -25.53
N ASP A 913 -30.68 13.73 -25.15
CA ASP A 913 -31.72 14.68 -24.73
C ASP A 913 -32.61 14.16 -23.58
N ALA A 914 -32.01 13.47 -22.60
CA ALA A 914 -32.74 13.00 -21.43
C ALA A 914 -33.46 14.14 -20.69
N SER A 915 -34.67 13.87 -20.23
CA SER A 915 -35.38 14.70 -19.27
C SER A 915 -35.54 13.96 -17.94
N ILE A 916 -35.90 14.68 -16.87
CA ILE A 916 -36.12 14.11 -15.55
C ILE A 916 -37.49 14.50 -15.01
N GLU A 917 -38.02 13.67 -14.12
CA GLU A 917 -39.25 13.93 -13.37
C GLU A 917 -38.93 14.11 -11.89
N LEU A 918 -39.30 15.25 -11.34
CA LEU A 918 -39.21 15.61 -9.93
C LEU A 918 -40.63 15.61 -9.35
N ARG A 919 -40.83 15.02 -8.17
CA ARG A 919 -42.12 14.99 -7.48
C ARG A 919 -42.00 15.50 -6.05
N SER A 920 -42.98 16.25 -5.60
CA SER A 920 -43.19 16.56 -4.18
C SER A 920 -44.66 16.36 -3.81
N LEU A 921 -45.04 16.68 -2.58
CA LEU A 921 -46.45 16.68 -2.17
C LEU A 921 -47.29 17.73 -2.93
N HIS A 922 -46.63 18.72 -3.55
CA HIS A 922 -47.29 19.83 -4.23
C HIS A 922 -47.48 19.62 -5.73
N GLY A 923 -46.86 18.57 -6.32
CA GLY A 923 -47.04 18.25 -7.73
C GLY A 923 -45.86 17.54 -8.38
N VAL A 924 -45.88 17.52 -9.71
CA VAL A 924 -44.86 16.90 -10.56
C VAL A 924 -44.28 17.95 -11.50
N ARG A 925 -42.95 18.00 -11.58
CA ARG A 925 -42.21 18.89 -12.48
C ARG A 925 -41.31 18.07 -13.40
N ARG A 926 -41.34 18.39 -14.70
CA ARG A 926 -40.43 17.81 -15.69
C ARG A 926 -39.52 18.89 -16.25
N MET A 927 -38.25 18.53 -16.51
CA MET A 927 -37.27 19.44 -17.12
C MET A 927 -36.15 18.66 -17.82
N ALA A 928 -35.44 19.33 -18.73
CA ALA A 928 -34.27 18.76 -19.39
C ALA A 928 -33.14 18.49 -18.38
N LEU A 929 -32.44 17.37 -18.53
CA LEU A 929 -31.31 17.01 -17.65
C LEU A 929 -30.17 18.03 -17.75
N SER A 930 -29.93 18.59 -18.94
CA SER A 930 -28.90 19.62 -19.20
C SER A 930 -29.12 20.93 -18.43
N GLU A 931 -30.37 21.22 -18.06
CA GLU A 931 -30.76 22.41 -17.29
C GLU A 931 -30.83 22.13 -15.78
N PHE A 932 -31.03 20.87 -15.39
CA PHE A 932 -31.16 20.46 -13.99
C PHE A 932 -29.86 20.67 -13.21
N VAL A 933 -28.72 20.34 -13.81
CA VAL A 933 -27.40 20.53 -13.18
C VAL A 933 -26.90 21.96 -13.45
N LEU A 934 -26.72 22.72 -12.37
CA LEU A 934 -26.26 24.11 -12.44
C LEU A 934 -24.74 24.20 -12.40
N SER A 935 -24.13 23.43 -11.51
CA SER A 935 -22.68 23.27 -11.36
C SER A 935 -22.41 22.01 -10.52
N GLY A 936 -21.13 21.68 -10.30
CA GLY A 936 -20.74 20.65 -9.34
C GLY A 936 -21.49 20.77 -7.99
N TYR A 937 -22.13 19.68 -7.56
CA TYR A 937 -22.92 19.54 -6.34
C TYR A 937 -24.13 20.49 -6.21
N LYS A 938 -24.55 21.15 -7.30
CA LYS A 938 -25.70 22.06 -7.30
C LYS A 938 -26.69 21.71 -8.41
N THR A 939 -27.94 21.51 -8.02
CA THR A 939 -29.05 21.19 -8.92
C THR A 939 -30.20 22.18 -8.77
N GLN A 940 -31.16 22.12 -9.68
CA GLN A 940 -32.43 22.85 -9.57
C GLN A 940 -33.47 22.14 -8.67
N ARG A 941 -33.08 21.13 -7.89
CA ARG A 941 -33.98 20.38 -6.99
C ARG A 941 -34.38 21.25 -5.80
N GLN A 942 -35.68 21.33 -5.50
CA GLN A 942 -36.20 21.93 -4.28
C GLN A 942 -36.05 20.98 -3.08
N ALA A 943 -36.16 21.49 -1.85
CA ALA A 943 -35.85 20.70 -0.65
C ALA A 943 -36.74 19.45 -0.51
N ASP A 944 -38.04 19.59 -0.79
CA ASP A 944 -39.10 18.57 -0.71
C ASP A 944 -39.27 17.74 -1.99
N GLU A 945 -38.54 18.06 -3.06
CA GLU A 945 -38.61 17.34 -4.34
C GLU A 945 -37.75 16.08 -4.33
N LEU A 946 -38.31 14.99 -4.83
CA LEU A 946 -37.63 13.74 -5.12
C LEU A 946 -37.53 13.52 -6.64
N LEU A 947 -36.35 13.20 -7.15
CA LEU A 947 -36.20 12.70 -8.53
C LEU A 947 -36.78 11.29 -8.59
N THR A 948 -37.81 11.09 -9.41
CA THR A 948 -38.51 9.80 -9.52
C THR A 948 -38.19 9.05 -10.81
N LYS A 949 -37.96 9.77 -11.92
CA LYS A 949 -37.67 9.16 -13.23
C LYS A 949 -36.60 9.94 -14.01
N VAL A 950 -35.82 9.19 -14.78
CA VAL A 950 -34.99 9.68 -15.90
C VAL A 950 -35.65 9.18 -17.18
N ILE A 951 -35.97 10.09 -18.11
CA ILE A 951 -36.77 9.82 -19.29
C ILE A 951 -35.87 10.00 -20.51
N LEU A 952 -35.67 8.93 -21.28
CA LEU A 952 -34.89 8.92 -22.50
C LEU A 952 -35.84 8.89 -23.72
N PRO A 953 -35.81 9.92 -24.59
CA PRO A 953 -36.57 9.88 -25.83
C PRO A 953 -35.95 8.89 -26.82
N PRO A 954 -36.74 8.36 -27.79
CA PRO A 954 -36.19 7.58 -28.89
C PRO A 954 -34.99 8.31 -29.53
N PRO A 955 -33.85 7.63 -29.77
CA PRO A 955 -32.68 8.27 -30.35
C PRO A 955 -33.03 8.95 -31.67
N ALA A 956 -32.78 10.26 -31.76
CA ALA A 956 -33.09 11.03 -32.98
C ALA A 956 -32.37 10.48 -34.22
N ARG A 957 -31.17 9.90 -34.02
CA ARG A 957 -30.36 9.21 -35.04
C ARG A 957 -29.99 7.82 -34.52
N PRO A 958 -30.80 6.78 -34.76
CA PRO A 958 -30.56 5.42 -34.25
C PRO A 958 -29.25 4.79 -34.75
N HIS A 959 -28.73 5.26 -35.88
CA HIS A 959 -27.50 4.77 -36.51
C HIS A 959 -26.26 5.61 -36.18
N ALA A 960 -26.39 6.66 -35.37
CA ALA A 960 -25.23 7.46 -34.96
C ALA A 960 -24.27 6.63 -34.10
N ALA A 961 -22.98 6.67 -34.45
CA ALA A 961 -21.92 6.02 -33.71
C ALA A 961 -21.64 6.78 -32.39
N GLY A 962 -21.57 6.03 -31.28
CA GLY A 962 -21.27 6.57 -29.96
C GLY A 962 -19.82 6.37 -29.57
N PHE A 963 -19.20 7.41 -29.00
CA PHE A 963 -17.82 7.40 -28.52
C PHE A 963 -17.77 7.90 -27.08
N TYR A 964 -17.10 7.15 -26.20
CA TYR A 964 -16.91 7.52 -24.79
C TYR A 964 -15.43 7.40 -24.40
N HIS A 965 -14.83 8.49 -23.95
CA HIS A 965 -13.46 8.52 -23.43
C HIS A 965 -13.49 9.00 -21.98
N GLN A 966 -12.88 8.20 -21.10
CA GLN A 966 -12.78 8.48 -19.67
C GLN A 966 -11.32 8.30 -19.24
N LEU A 967 -10.81 9.32 -18.56
CA LEU A 967 -9.47 9.30 -17.99
C LEU A 967 -9.57 9.37 -16.47
N GLY A 968 -8.87 8.44 -15.81
CA GLY A 968 -8.38 8.64 -14.46
C GLY A 968 -7.20 7.74 -14.17
N ARG A 969 -6.74 7.76 -12.91
CA ARG A 969 -5.46 7.17 -12.50
C ARG A 969 -5.51 5.65 -12.35
N ARG A 970 -6.69 5.09 -12.06
CA ARG A 970 -6.90 3.65 -11.84
C ARG A 970 -7.92 3.06 -12.82
N ASN A 971 -7.96 1.74 -12.92
CA ASN A 971 -8.90 0.98 -13.75
C ASN A 971 -10.21 0.65 -13.02
N ALA A 972 -10.26 0.77 -11.69
CA ALA A 972 -11.49 0.76 -10.90
C ALA A 972 -11.41 1.69 -9.69
N LEU A 973 -12.58 1.94 -9.07
CA LEU A 973 -12.73 2.90 -7.97
C LEU A 973 -12.03 4.23 -8.31
N ASN A 974 -12.17 4.62 -9.59
CA ASN A 974 -11.48 5.71 -10.21
C ASN A 974 -12.43 6.90 -10.29
N ILE A 975 -11.99 8.06 -9.80
CA ILE A 975 -12.71 9.30 -9.99
C ILE A 975 -12.31 9.85 -11.36
N THR A 976 -13.29 10.02 -12.24
CA THR A 976 -13.08 10.58 -13.58
C THR A 976 -12.45 11.96 -13.47
N ARG A 977 -11.25 12.12 -14.04
CA ARG A 977 -10.53 13.40 -14.08
C ARG A 977 -10.89 14.22 -15.30
N GLN A 978 -11.13 13.54 -16.42
CA GLN A 978 -11.55 14.09 -17.70
C GLN A 978 -12.40 13.04 -18.42
N SER A 979 -13.52 13.45 -19.00
CA SER A 979 -14.28 12.58 -19.89
C SER A 979 -14.92 13.39 -21.00
N LEU A 980 -15.08 12.73 -22.14
CA LEU A 980 -15.66 13.29 -23.35
C LEU A 980 -16.55 12.22 -23.97
N SER A 981 -17.73 12.63 -24.43
CA SER A 981 -18.68 11.75 -25.11
C SER A 981 -19.13 12.36 -26.43
N ALA A 982 -19.31 11.53 -27.45
CA ALA A 982 -19.82 11.95 -28.75
C ALA A 982 -20.89 11.01 -29.30
N LEU A 983 -21.86 11.58 -30.04
CA LEU A 983 -22.71 10.86 -31.00
C LEU A 983 -22.50 11.50 -32.38
N MET A 984 -22.11 10.69 -33.38
CA MET A 984 -21.82 11.18 -34.72
C MET A 984 -22.44 10.31 -35.82
N GLU A 985 -22.98 10.94 -36.86
CA GLU A 985 -23.41 10.30 -38.10
C GLU A 985 -22.66 10.95 -39.26
N PHE A 986 -22.40 10.16 -40.30
CA PHE A 986 -21.60 10.56 -41.44
C PHE A 986 -22.37 10.28 -42.73
N ASP A 987 -22.26 11.19 -43.70
CA ASP A 987 -22.70 10.96 -45.06
C ASP A 987 -21.68 10.07 -45.80
N SER A 988 -22.06 9.59 -46.99
CA SER A 988 -21.23 8.65 -47.76
C SER A 988 -19.88 9.23 -48.19
N ASP A 989 -19.74 10.55 -48.27
CA ASP A 989 -18.51 11.26 -48.60
C ASP A 989 -17.61 11.57 -47.37
N GLY A 990 -18.04 11.16 -46.16
CA GLY A 990 -17.32 11.42 -44.91
C GLY A 990 -17.68 12.76 -44.26
N THR A 991 -18.65 13.49 -44.79
CA THR A 991 -19.22 14.69 -44.15
C THR A 991 -19.94 14.33 -42.87
N VAL A 992 -19.67 15.06 -41.78
CA VAL A 992 -20.37 14.86 -40.50
C VAL A 992 -21.78 15.45 -40.60
N SER A 993 -22.80 14.62 -40.80
CA SER A 993 -24.19 15.07 -40.94
C SER A 993 -24.92 15.24 -39.61
N TYR A 994 -24.41 14.63 -38.55
CA TYR A 994 -24.88 14.82 -37.19
C TYR A 994 -23.71 14.74 -36.21
N CYS A 995 -23.63 15.69 -35.28
CA CYS A 995 -22.63 15.70 -34.22
C CYS A 995 -23.22 16.24 -32.93
N ARG A 996 -23.06 15.49 -31.85
CA ARG A 996 -23.25 15.99 -30.48
C ARG A 996 -22.05 15.60 -29.63
N LEU A 997 -21.54 16.55 -28.85
CA LEU A 997 -20.37 16.40 -28.01
C LEU A 997 -20.68 16.93 -26.62
N VAL A 998 -20.35 16.15 -25.59
CA VAL A 998 -20.53 16.56 -24.19
C VAL A 998 -19.23 16.36 -23.41
N ASP A 999 -18.75 17.44 -22.77
CA ASP A 999 -17.78 17.32 -21.69
C ASP A 999 -18.44 16.69 -20.47
N GLY A 1000 -17.74 15.78 -19.81
CA GLY A 1000 -18.24 15.16 -18.59
C GLY A 1000 -17.50 15.48 -17.31
N ALA A 1001 -16.28 16.06 -17.35
CA ALA A 1001 -15.48 16.23 -16.12
C ALA A 1001 -14.42 17.33 -16.15
N LEU A 1002 -14.30 18.11 -17.23
CA LEU A 1002 -13.35 19.22 -17.30
C LEU A 1002 -13.98 20.56 -16.90
N PHE A 1003 -15.22 20.83 -17.34
CA PHE A 1003 -15.92 22.08 -17.08
C PHE A 1003 -16.69 22.02 -15.75
N SER A 1004 -17.36 23.12 -15.39
CA SER A 1004 -18.07 23.24 -14.10
C SER A 1004 -19.29 22.31 -13.96
N LYS A 1005 -19.80 21.80 -15.08
CA LYS A 1005 -20.87 20.80 -15.19
C LYS A 1005 -20.77 20.07 -16.52
N PRO A 1006 -21.37 18.87 -16.65
CA PRO A 1006 -21.55 18.23 -17.95
C PRO A 1006 -22.38 19.13 -18.88
N GLN A 1007 -21.86 19.40 -20.06
CA GLN A 1007 -22.50 20.32 -21.01
C GLN A 1007 -22.10 20.03 -22.45
N ARG A 1008 -22.98 20.39 -23.39
CA ARG A 1008 -22.70 20.28 -24.82
C ARG A 1008 -21.68 21.30 -25.29
N LEU A 1009 -20.79 20.86 -26.18
CA LEU A 1009 -19.74 21.68 -26.77
C LEU A 1009 -20.22 22.24 -28.13
N LEU A 1010 -21.26 23.08 -28.09
CA LEU A 1010 -21.99 23.54 -29.29
C LEU A 1010 -21.10 24.19 -30.34
N ASP A 1011 -20.11 24.98 -29.93
CA ASP A 1011 -19.21 25.66 -30.86
C ASP A 1011 -18.27 24.67 -31.57
N VAL A 1012 -17.86 23.61 -30.88
CA VAL A 1012 -17.03 22.52 -31.45
C VAL A 1012 -17.87 21.67 -32.41
N GLU A 1013 -19.12 21.35 -32.04
CA GLU A 1013 -20.05 20.62 -32.91
C GLU A 1013 -20.32 21.36 -34.22
N ARG A 1014 -20.41 22.70 -34.18
CA ARG A 1014 -20.58 23.55 -35.39
C ARG A 1014 -19.37 23.51 -36.32
N CYS A 1015 -18.16 23.38 -35.79
CA CYS A 1015 -16.95 23.21 -36.60
C CYS A 1015 -16.93 21.87 -37.35
N LEU A 1016 -17.51 20.82 -36.77
CA LEU A 1016 -17.52 19.49 -37.36
C LEU A 1016 -18.70 19.29 -38.34
N THR A 1017 -19.90 19.71 -37.94
CA THR A 1017 -21.13 19.43 -38.67
C THR A 1017 -21.12 20.11 -40.06
N GLY A 1018 -21.50 19.36 -41.10
CA GLY A 1018 -21.51 19.83 -42.48
C GLY A 1018 -20.14 19.88 -43.16
N HIS A 1019 -19.09 19.40 -42.50
CA HIS A 1019 -17.73 19.33 -43.06
C HIS A 1019 -17.24 17.88 -43.11
N VAL A 1020 -16.37 17.58 -44.07
CA VAL A 1020 -15.66 16.29 -44.15
C VAL A 1020 -14.73 16.17 -42.95
N LEU A 1021 -14.79 15.05 -42.22
CA LEU A 1021 -13.93 14.81 -41.07
C LEU A 1021 -12.50 14.48 -41.54
N ASN A 1022 -11.65 15.50 -41.56
CA ASN A 1022 -10.24 15.42 -41.93
C ASN A 1022 -9.37 16.21 -40.94
N SER A 1023 -8.05 16.20 -41.14
CA SER A 1023 -7.11 16.89 -40.25
C SER A 1023 -7.40 18.38 -40.09
N ASP A 1024 -7.76 19.09 -41.15
CA ASP A 1024 -8.02 20.54 -41.11
C ASP A 1024 -9.27 20.86 -40.28
N THR A 1025 -10.35 20.10 -40.50
CA THR A 1025 -11.60 20.23 -39.72
C THR A 1025 -11.36 19.91 -38.23
N VAL A 1026 -10.56 18.88 -37.94
CA VAL A 1026 -10.21 18.49 -36.56
C VAL A 1026 -9.37 19.56 -35.88
N GLU A 1027 -8.37 20.13 -36.55
CA GLU A 1027 -7.54 21.20 -35.97
C GLU A 1027 -8.35 22.48 -35.73
N SER A 1028 -9.23 22.87 -36.66
CA SER A 1028 -10.17 23.99 -36.46
C SER A 1028 -11.05 23.79 -35.23
N ALA A 1029 -11.59 22.57 -35.06
CA ALA A 1029 -12.36 22.21 -33.86
C ALA A 1029 -11.49 22.21 -32.59
N CYS A 1030 -10.22 21.79 -32.66
CA CYS A 1030 -9.28 21.86 -31.55
C CYS A 1030 -8.99 23.29 -31.12
N GLU A 1031 -8.81 24.24 -32.04
CA GLU A 1031 -8.59 25.66 -31.70
C GLU A 1031 -9.78 26.27 -30.95
N VAL A 1032 -10.99 25.93 -31.35
CA VAL A 1032 -12.21 26.37 -30.65
C VAL A 1032 -12.31 25.72 -29.28
N LEU A 1033 -12.05 24.41 -29.19
CA LEU A 1033 -12.06 23.69 -27.93
C LEU A 1033 -11.01 24.23 -26.95
N ASP A 1034 -9.81 24.54 -27.42
CA ASP A 1034 -8.71 25.08 -26.62
C ASP A 1034 -9.10 26.42 -25.98
N LYS A 1035 -9.73 27.32 -26.75
CA LYS A 1035 -10.27 28.60 -26.24
C LYS A 1035 -11.34 28.38 -25.17
N LEU A 1036 -12.24 27.41 -25.36
CA LEU A 1036 -13.28 27.08 -24.38
C LEU A 1036 -12.68 26.55 -23.08
N ILE A 1037 -11.68 25.65 -23.18
CA ILE A 1037 -10.98 25.12 -22.02
C ILE A 1037 -10.26 26.25 -21.28
N TYR A 1038 -9.51 27.09 -22.00
CA TYR A 1038 -8.81 28.23 -21.41
C TYR A 1038 -9.77 29.19 -20.69
N ALA A 1039 -10.93 29.47 -21.27
CA ALA A 1039 -11.96 30.28 -20.62
C ALA A 1039 -12.52 29.62 -19.34
N ALA A 1040 -12.64 28.29 -19.32
CA ALA A 1040 -13.23 27.54 -18.20
C ALA A 1040 -12.26 27.29 -17.03
N ILE A 1041 -11.00 26.95 -17.32
CA ILE A 1041 -10.01 26.57 -16.28
C ILE A 1041 -8.84 27.56 -16.16
N GLY A 1042 -8.63 28.45 -17.13
CA GLY A 1042 -7.59 29.47 -17.10
C GLY A 1042 -6.20 28.93 -16.77
N LYS A 1043 -5.43 29.71 -15.99
CA LYS A 1043 -4.08 29.35 -15.52
C LYS A 1043 -4.09 28.55 -14.21
N ARG A 1044 -5.11 27.71 -13.95
CA ARG A 1044 -5.10 26.81 -12.79
C ARG A 1044 -3.86 25.91 -12.85
N TRP A 1045 -3.32 25.54 -11.68
CA TRP A 1045 -2.14 24.67 -11.56
C TRP A 1045 -2.24 23.36 -12.38
N SER A 1046 -3.45 22.82 -12.53
CA SER A 1046 -3.69 21.59 -13.30
C SER A 1046 -3.88 21.78 -14.80
N ALA A 1047 -3.94 23.02 -15.29
CA ALA A 1047 -4.17 23.33 -16.71
C ALA A 1047 -3.03 22.81 -17.60
N ALA A 1048 -1.79 22.87 -17.12
CA ALA A 1048 -0.60 22.40 -17.84
C ALA A 1048 -0.71 20.92 -18.28
N TYR A 1049 -1.43 20.09 -17.51
CA TYR A 1049 -1.75 18.71 -17.89
C TYR A 1049 -3.14 18.61 -18.55
N LYS A 1050 -4.18 19.16 -17.91
CA LYS A 1050 -5.57 18.91 -18.33
C LYS A 1050 -5.85 19.41 -19.74
N GLN A 1051 -5.45 20.64 -20.07
CA GLN A 1051 -5.75 21.25 -21.36
C GLN A 1051 -5.16 20.45 -22.54
N PRO A 1052 -3.84 20.20 -22.63
CA PRO A 1052 -3.29 19.43 -23.75
C PRO A 1052 -3.82 18.00 -23.79
N VAL A 1053 -4.05 17.36 -22.64
CA VAL A 1053 -4.58 16.00 -22.60
C VAL A 1053 -6.03 15.93 -23.07
N PHE A 1054 -6.88 16.91 -22.74
CA PHE A 1054 -8.26 16.94 -23.23
C PHE A 1054 -8.32 17.13 -24.75
N ILE A 1055 -7.46 17.99 -25.30
CA ILE A 1055 -7.32 18.17 -26.75
C ILE A 1055 -6.86 16.86 -27.40
N SER A 1056 -5.87 16.17 -26.82
CA SER A 1056 -5.42 14.88 -27.33
C SER A 1056 -6.52 13.81 -27.24
N MET A 1057 -7.30 13.76 -26.16
CA MET A 1057 -8.46 12.89 -26.04
C MET A 1057 -9.52 13.18 -27.12
N PHE A 1058 -9.74 14.46 -27.45
CA PHE A 1058 -10.63 14.85 -28.55
C PHE A 1058 -10.07 14.38 -29.91
N ARG A 1059 -8.78 14.58 -30.19
CA ARG A 1059 -8.14 14.07 -31.42
C ARG A 1059 -8.26 12.55 -31.53
N ASP A 1060 -7.99 11.82 -30.45
CA ASP A 1060 -8.10 10.35 -30.41
C ASP A 1060 -9.53 9.88 -30.71
N MET A 1061 -10.52 10.60 -30.20
CA MET A 1061 -11.93 10.34 -30.47
C MET A 1061 -12.28 10.61 -31.94
N MET A 1062 -11.81 11.72 -32.52
CA MET A 1062 -12.04 12.03 -33.93
C MET A 1062 -11.38 11.00 -34.87
N ALA A 1063 -10.17 10.54 -34.54
CA ALA A 1063 -9.50 9.49 -35.29
C ALA A 1063 -10.28 8.16 -35.25
N GLN A 1064 -10.87 7.80 -34.10
CA GLN A 1064 -11.75 6.62 -34.00
C GLN A 1064 -13.02 6.80 -34.82
N ALA A 1065 -13.60 8.00 -34.81
CA ALA A 1065 -14.80 8.29 -35.58
C ALA A 1065 -14.56 8.20 -37.10
N GLN A 1066 -13.41 8.70 -37.57
CA GLN A 1066 -12.99 8.58 -38.96
C GLN A 1066 -12.78 7.10 -39.38
N LEU A 1067 -12.20 6.28 -38.51
CA LEU A 1067 -12.04 4.84 -38.77
C LEU A 1067 -13.38 4.07 -38.78
N ALA A 1068 -14.36 4.53 -37.99
CA ALA A 1068 -15.69 3.92 -37.93
C ALA A 1068 -16.53 4.19 -39.19
N HIS A 1069 -16.31 5.33 -39.87
CA HIS A 1069 -16.92 5.62 -41.18
C HIS A 1069 -16.36 4.73 -42.31
N GLY A 1070 -15.08 4.37 -42.23
CA GLY A 1070 -14.41 3.54 -43.24
C GLY A 1070 -14.74 2.04 -43.18
N LYS A 1071 -15.66 1.61 -42.30
CA LYS A 1071 -16.13 0.23 -42.13
C LYS A 1071 -17.64 0.17 -42.35
#